data_AF-A0A956HQR5-F1
#
_entry.id   AF-A0A956HQR5-F1
#
_cell.length_a   1.000
_cell.length_b   1.000
_cell.length_c   1.000
_cell.angle_alpha   90.00
_cell.angle_beta   90.00
_cell.angle_gamma   90.00
#
_symmetry.space_group_name_H-M   'P 1'
#
loop_
_entity.id
_entity.type
_entity.pdbx_description
1 polymer ?
#
loop_
_entity_poly.entity_id
_entity_poly.type
_entity_poly.pdbx_seq_one_letter_code
_entity_poly.pdbx_strand_id
1 'polypeptide(L)'
;MRRLAIAALLLSSSPAAISCSHAGTPGARAPQAPVLPLAKVRLYESGVGYFERAGELQGGGAALPVPAAHLDDAIKSLVVLSKDGSIEDISFDSRLSPAVARARAGLPPDSEEDIDLGALLETLKGARVELRIADERLRGRLVDVVEVAPDEVGYLPVAPPAKKNSDKDKDSDAEAPKLGPQLHVTLLTVDGQFRRIEASQIAALRPLDEDRRRRFEAALAAQETAGSQSATTMTLDASTHGPVRLGYLAEAPIWRTTFRLVFTAEAATLQGWALVHNDTDEGWEGVTLELVNGRPDSFLFPLAAPRYERRDLETPPSELSSIPQLLVTTPDALWGDFADTWGGLSGSGSGYGSGGGAGFGGRGKRVPKMRQAQAQVTEGSSDLLNLGDLAAIAGATGEETETVFVYQARRPLRLGAHRSALVPFLHEAIEAAPIVRFGAFNAEARHAIRVVNNTHKTLPPGPMSIFGDGGFMGEATLSRLKPGERQYAEIGDDPDTELDTLDFKQRDRKEMVVFRGDALETHYIRTETRQLQFNNRSGREREVHLVLSVGRNAAVDGADGIDFDSAEGTPLVIFKVPPGKSKPRTLTVKRALRTRVQLDAVNEALLRELSDVDTLPAREREILQRTAAQAHKVEVAQAAASDVTAEIGTVGEDLERLREHLKALGDGEKGASKPLLARLLATEDRLQQLRQTQATATKAVARERDLLRDEL
;
A
#
# COMPACT_ATOMS: atom_id res chain seq x y z
N MET A 1 -3.40 91.88 11.77
CA MET A 1 -1.98 91.90 11.34
C MET A 1 -1.83 91.05 10.09
N ARG A 2 -1.38 91.69 8.98
CA ARG A 2 -0.67 91.24 7.77
C ARG A 2 -1.04 89.86 7.13
N ARG A 3 -1.32 89.69 5.83
CA ARG A 3 -1.40 90.49 4.57
C ARG A 3 -2.10 89.54 3.54
N LEU A 4 -3.15 89.97 2.80
CA LEU A 4 -3.20 90.25 1.33
C LEU A 4 -2.60 89.15 0.41
N ALA A 5 -3.15 88.72 -0.74
CA ALA A 5 -4.12 89.27 -1.72
C ALA A 5 -4.68 88.10 -2.59
N ILE A 6 -5.97 88.05 -2.97
CA ILE A 6 -6.62 88.52 -4.22
C ILE A 6 -5.80 88.32 -5.51
N ALA A 7 -6.27 87.45 -6.42
CA ALA A 7 -6.42 87.73 -7.85
C ALA A 7 -7.27 86.65 -8.57
N ALA A 8 -8.31 87.12 -9.26
CA ALA A 8 -9.20 86.38 -10.15
C ALA A 8 -8.73 86.43 -11.62
N LEU A 9 -9.52 85.80 -12.52
CA LEU A 9 -9.55 85.81 -14.00
C LEU A 9 -8.93 84.59 -14.69
N LEU A 10 -9.41 84.11 -15.84
CA LEU A 10 -10.68 84.13 -16.60
C LEU A 10 -10.47 83.09 -17.73
N LEU A 11 -11.56 82.63 -18.34
CA LEU A 11 -11.62 81.66 -19.45
C LEU A 11 -10.74 82.04 -20.66
N SER A 12 -10.19 81.01 -21.33
CA SER A 12 -10.06 81.02 -22.80
C SER A 12 -10.26 79.62 -23.37
N SER A 13 -11.28 79.52 -24.23
CA SER A 13 -11.67 78.42 -25.10
C SER A 13 -10.77 78.24 -26.33
N SER A 14 -10.82 77.02 -26.90
CA SER A 14 -10.72 76.66 -28.34
C SER A 14 -9.56 75.73 -28.78
N PRO A 15 -9.77 74.91 -29.84
CA PRO A 15 -9.55 73.46 -29.82
C PRO A 15 -8.38 73.00 -30.73
N ALA A 16 -7.88 71.78 -30.52
CA ALA A 16 -6.99 71.14 -31.48
C ALA A 16 -7.23 69.62 -31.56
N ALA A 17 -7.84 69.25 -32.70
CA ALA A 17 -7.57 68.09 -33.54
C ALA A 17 -7.45 66.69 -32.91
N ILE A 18 -8.46 65.88 -33.26
CA ILE A 18 -8.49 64.42 -33.34
C ILE A 18 -7.19 63.89 -33.97
N SER A 19 -6.49 63.03 -33.23
CA SER A 19 -5.60 62.04 -33.83
C SER A 19 -5.92 60.70 -33.18
N CYS A 20 -6.68 59.87 -33.91
CA CYS A 20 -6.99 58.50 -33.54
C CYS A 20 -5.73 57.64 -33.67
N SER A 21 -4.84 57.68 -32.67
CA SER A 21 -3.84 56.65 -32.48
C SER A 21 -4.51 55.45 -31.80
N HIS A 22 -4.81 54.41 -32.58
CA HIS A 22 -5.16 53.08 -32.08
C HIS A 22 -3.93 52.49 -31.36
N ALA A 23 -3.74 52.89 -30.10
CA ALA A 23 -2.87 52.17 -29.19
C ALA A 23 -3.59 50.88 -28.81
N GLY A 24 -3.11 49.76 -29.35
CA GLY A 24 -3.57 48.44 -28.95
C GLY A 24 -3.40 48.27 -27.45
N THR A 25 -4.52 48.13 -26.75
CA THR A 25 -4.58 47.81 -25.34
C THR A 25 -3.77 46.52 -25.10
N PRO A 26 -2.74 46.51 -24.26
CA PRO A 26 -2.16 45.26 -23.79
C PRO A 26 -3.27 44.49 -23.07
N GLY A 27 -3.47 43.23 -23.44
CA GLY A 27 -4.57 42.39 -22.96
C GLY A 27 -4.76 42.54 -21.45
N ALA A 28 -5.95 43.01 -21.07
CA ALA A 28 -6.35 43.09 -19.68
C ALA A 28 -6.27 41.67 -19.09
N ARG A 29 -5.35 41.49 -18.14
CA ARG A 29 -5.27 40.29 -17.30
C ARG A 29 -6.63 40.18 -16.61
N ALA A 30 -7.32 39.05 -16.77
CA ALA A 30 -8.58 38.80 -16.08
C ALA A 30 -8.43 39.08 -14.57
N PRO A 31 -9.43 39.66 -13.89
CA PRO A 31 -9.37 39.88 -12.46
C PRO A 31 -9.14 38.52 -11.77
N GLN A 32 -8.04 38.39 -11.02
CA GLN A 32 -7.74 37.17 -10.28
C GLN A 32 -8.74 37.08 -9.12
N ALA A 33 -9.54 36.01 -9.10
CA ALA A 33 -10.48 35.75 -8.01
C ALA A 33 -9.73 35.67 -6.66
N PRO A 34 -10.34 36.15 -5.55
CA PRO A 34 -9.69 36.12 -4.23
C PRO A 34 -9.40 34.68 -3.80
N VAL A 35 -8.20 34.44 -3.26
CA VAL A 35 -7.78 33.12 -2.78
C VAL A 35 -8.29 32.88 -1.37
N LEU A 36 -8.98 31.75 -1.15
CA LEU A 36 -9.45 31.38 0.18
C LEU A 36 -8.31 30.77 1.01
N PRO A 37 -8.01 31.33 2.20
CA PRO A 37 -6.89 30.88 3.01
C PRO A 37 -7.17 29.50 3.65
N LEU A 38 -6.11 28.72 3.82
CA LEU A 38 -6.15 27.47 4.56
C LEU A 38 -6.37 27.75 6.05
N ALA A 39 -7.45 27.19 6.61
CA ALA A 39 -7.87 27.44 7.99
C ALA A 39 -7.59 26.25 8.90
N LYS A 40 -7.78 25.01 8.41
CA LYS A 40 -7.58 23.79 9.19
C LYS A 40 -6.98 22.68 8.32
N VAL A 41 -6.07 21.91 8.92
CA VAL A 41 -5.51 20.69 8.35
C VAL A 41 -5.66 19.58 9.37
N ARG A 42 -6.25 18.47 8.95
CA ARG A 42 -6.40 17.27 9.77
C ARG A 42 -5.69 16.11 9.10
N LEU A 43 -4.69 15.53 9.77
CA LEU A 43 -3.87 14.45 9.24
C LEU A 43 -4.26 13.11 9.87
N TYR A 44 -4.43 12.09 9.04
CA TYR A 44 -4.78 10.74 9.45
C TYR A 44 -3.58 9.79 9.35
N GLU A 45 -3.58 8.72 10.14
CA GLU A 45 -2.54 7.68 10.08
C GLU A 45 -2.59 6.84 8.79
N SER A 46 -3.66 6.96 7.98
CA SER A 46 -3.78 6.30 6.67
C SER A 46 -3.02 7.01 5.54
N GLY A 47 -2.38 8.16 5.79
CA GLY A 47 -1.70 8.94 4.75
C GLY A 47 -2.66 9.84 3.97
N VAL A 48 -3.76 10.24 4.59
CA VAL A 48 -4.74 11.18 4.04
C VAL A 48 -4.76 12.43 4.91
N GLY A 49 -4.91 13.59 4.28
CA GLY A 49 -5.15 14.88 4.93
C GLY A 49 -6.51 15.43 4.53
N TYR A 50 -7.24 15.99 5.49
CA TYR A 50 -8.38 16.87 5.22
C TYR A 50 -7.93 18.32 5.31
N PHE A 51 -8.15 19.07 4.24
CA PHE A 51 -7.76 20.46 4.07
C PHE A 51 -9.02 21.31 4.02
N GLU A 52 -9.17 22.22 4.99
CA GLU A 52 -10.31 23.14 5.09
C GLU A 52 -9.84 24.56 4.84
N ARG A 53 -10.49 25.24 3.91
CA ARG A 53 -10.33 26.66 3.62
C ARG A 53 -11.60 27.41 3.99
N ALA A 54 -11.43 28.60 4.54
CA ALA A 54 -12.54 29.41 5.02
C ALA A 54 -12.30 30.89 4.70
N GLY A 55 -13.34 31.59 4.27
CA GLY A 55 -13.27 33.02 4.00
C GLY A 55 -14.62 33.58 3.55
N GLU A 56 -14.62 34.85 3.17
CA GLU A 56 -15.83 35.53 2.66
C GLU A 56 -15.76 35.67 1.13
N LEU A 57 -16.83 35.29 0.45
CA LEU A 57 -17.01 35.53 -0.98
C LEU A 57 -17.56 36.95 -1.20
N GLN A 58 -16.95 37.69 -2.14
CA GLN A 58 -17.32 39.07 -2.45
C GLN A 58 -18.15 39.22 -3.74
N GLY A 59 -18.79 38.13 -4.20
CA GLY A 59 -19.48 38.07 -5.50
C GLY A 59 -18.48 37.97 -6.66
N GLY A 60 -18.70 37.04 -7.59
CA GLY A 60 -17.76 36.76 -8.69
C GLY A 60 -16.74 35.65 -8.41
N GLY A 61 -16.99 34.83 -7.38
CA GLY A 61 -16.24 33.60 -7.14
C GLY A 61 -14.98 33.73 -6.26
N ALA A 62 -14.27 32.61 -6.12
CA ALA A 62 -13.00 32.51 -5.41
C ALA A 62 -12.05 31.52 -6.11
N ALA A 63 -10.75 31.78 -5.98
CA ALA A 63 -9.71 30.86 -6.42
C ALA A 63 -9.35 29.91 -5.27
N LEU A 64 -9.25 28.63 -5.60
CA LEU A 64 -8.82 27.56 -4.73
C LEU A 64 -7.52 26.97 -5.31
N PRO A 65 -6.35 27.34 -4.80
CA PRO A 65 -5.10 26.70 -5.19
C PRO A 65 -5.09 25.27 -4.64
N VAL A 66 -5.07 24.31 -5.55
CA VAL A 66 -4.95 22.88 -5.23
C VAL A 66 -3.62 22.39 -5.81
N PRO A 67 -2.73 21.81 -4.98
CA PRO A 67 -1.53 21.15 -5.50
C PRO A 67 -1.90 20.15 -6.58
N ALA A 68 -1.06 20.00 -7.61
CA ALA A 68 -1.43 19.14 -8.71
C ALA A 68 -1.68 17.69 -8.22
N ALA A 69 -0.82 17.13 -7.39
CA ALA A 69 -1.03 15.83 -6.77
C ALA A 69 -2.42 15.65 -6.09
N HIS A 70 -3.03 16.73 -5.58
CA HIS A 70 -4.27 16.66 -4.82
C HIS A 70 -5.54 16.75 -5.69
N LEU A 71 -5.43 17.12 -6.98
CA LEU A 71 -6.59 17.50 -7.79
C LEU A 71 -7.65 16.39 -7.90
N ASP A 72 -7.24 15.16 -8.20
CA ASP A 72 -8.15 14.02 -8.36
C ASP A 72 -8.91 13.72 -7.06
N ASP A 73 -8.20 13.71 -5.92
CA ASP A 73 -8.79 13.49 -4.61
C ASP A 73 -9.65 14.67 -4.15
N ALA A 74 -9.25 15.90 -4.48
CA ALA A 74 -10.00 17.10 -4.19
C ALA A 74 -11.35 17.06 -4.92
N ILE A 75 -11.38 16.83 -6.24
CA ILE A 75 -12.64 16.73 -7.01
C ILE A 75 -13.53 15.61 -6.48
N LYS A 76 -12.94 14.47 -6.10
CA LYS A 76 -13.66 13.31 -5.56
C LYS A 76 -14.36 13.60 -4.23
N SER A 77 -13.81 14.51 -3.41
CA SER A 77 -14.18 14.67 -2.00
C SER A 77 -14.59 16.09 -1.60
N LEU A 78 -14.56 17.04 -2.53
CA LEU A 78 -14.82 18.45 -2.25
C LEU A 78 -16.23 18.64 -1.68
N VAL A 79 -16.27 19.26 -0.50
CA VAL A 79 -17.49 19.70 0.17
C VAL A 79 -17.42 21.21 0.30
N VAL A 80 -18.50 21.88 -0.08
CA VAL A 80 -18.63 23.33 0.05
C VAL A 80 -19.83 23.63 0.92
N LEU A 81 -19.60 24.40 1.98
CA LEU A 81 -20.60 24.82 2.95
C LEU A 81 -20.74 26.33 2.89
N SER A 82 -21.93 26.81 2.53
CA SER A 82 -22.31 28.22 2.52
C SER A 82 -23.57 28.39 3.37
N LYS A 83 -23.64 29.46 4.17
CA LYS A 83 -24.83 29.73 5.00
C LYS A 83 -25.99 30.31 4.20
N ASP A 84 -25.70 31.17 3.22
CA ASP A 84 -26.69 32.09 2.64
C ASP A 84 -26.70 32.09 1.10
N GLY A 85 -26.24 31.03 0.42
CA GLY A 85 -26.40 30.95 -1.03
C GLY A 85 -25.91 29.67 -1.72
N SER A 86 -26.13 29.62 -3.03
CA SER A 86 -25.85 28.49 -3.92
C SER A 86 -24.53 28.65 -4.68
N ILE A 87 -23.85 27.53 -4.94
CA ILE A 87 -22.68 27.44 -5.82
C ILE A 87 -23.20 27.21 -7.24
N GLU A 88 -22.65 27.92 -8.21
CA GLU A 88 -23.07 27.79 -9.60
C GLU A 88 -22.22 26.75 -10.34
N ASP A 89 -20.91 26.89 -10.27
CA ASP A 89 -19.97 25.99 -10.94
C ASP A 89 -18.62 25.92 -10.21
N ILE A 90 -17.88 24.83 -10.47
CA ILE A 90 -16.50 24.63 -10.08
C ILE A 90 -15.73 24.23 -11.33
N SER A 91 -14.90 25.15 -11.82
CA SER A 91 -14.12 24.96 -13.03
C SER A 91 -12.64 24.75 -12.69
N PHE A 92 -11.96 23.95 -13.51
CA PHE A 92 -10.52 23.68 -13.39
C PHE A 92 -9.95 23.24 -14.74
N ASP A 93 -8.65 23.44 -14.93
CA ASP A 93 -7.97 22.98 -16.15
C ASP A 93 -7.85 21.45 -16.16
N SER A 94 -8.40 20.81 -17.20
CA SER A 94 -8.32 19.35 -17.34
C SER A 94 -6.90 18.90 -17.57
N ARG A 95 -6.49 17.83 -16.87
CA ARG A 95 -5.19 17.20 -17.12
C ARG A 95 -5.19 16.44 -18.43
N LEU A 96 -4.23 16.77 -19.28
CA LEU A 96 -3.95 16.00 -20.48
C LEU A 96 -2.90 14.94 -20.14
N SER A 97 -3.16 13.69 -20.52
CA SER A 97 -2.08 12.72 -20.55
C SER A 97 -1.08 13.10 -21.64
N PRO A 98 0.20 12.71 -21.53
CA PRO A 98 1.21 13.00 -22.57
C PRO A 98 0.76 12.56 -23.97
N ALA A 99 0.12 11.39 -24.08
CA ALA A 99 -0.44 10.89 -25.34
C ALA A 99 -1.55 11.79 -25.91
N VAL A 100 -2.45 12.30 -25.06
CA VAL A 100 -3.51 13.23 -25.50
C VAL A 100 -2.92 14.60 -25.86
N ALA A 101 -1.94 15.08 -25.10
CA ALA A 101 -1.24 16.33 -25.39
C ALA A 101 -0.50 16.25 -26.74
N ARG A 102 0.19 15.14 -27.02
CA ARG A 102 0.79 14.83 -28.34
C ARG A 102 -0.24 14.77 -29.46
N ALA A 103 -1.33 14.04 -29.27
CA ALA A 103 -2.40 13.96 -30.27
C ALA A 103 -2.99 15.34 -30.57
N ARG A 104 -3.19 16.19 -29.56
CA ARG A 104 -3.63 17.59 -29.73
C ARG A 104 -2.61 18.44 -30.46
N ALA A 105 -1.32 18.23 -30.21
CA ALA A 105 -0.22 18.87 -30.93
C ALA A 105 -0.11 18.42 -32.40
N GLY A 106 -0.76 17.31 -32.78
CA GLY A 106 -0.61 16.68 -34.09
C GLY A 106 0.63 15.79 -34.19
N LEU A 107 1.19 15.39 -33.06
CA LEU A 107 2.32 14.46 -32.95
C LEU A 107 1.81 13.02 -32.70
N PRO A 108 2.60 11.99 -33.06
CA PRO A 108 2.25 10.61 -32.76
C PRO A 108 2.01 10.39 -31.26
N PRO A 109 0.83 9.89 -30.83
CA PRO A 109 0.48 9.76 -29.42
C PRO A 109 1.26 8.67 -28.70
N ASP A 110 1.69 7.63 -29.42
CA ASP A 110 2.35 6.44 -28.88
C ASP A 110 3.89 6.53 -28.91
N SER A 111 4.46 7.71 -29.21
CA SER A 111 5.90 7.92 -29.24
C SER A 111 6.43 8.32 -27.86
N GLU A 112 7.50 7.65 -27.42
CA GLU A 112 8.25 7.93 -26.19
C GLU A 112 9.45 8.87 -26.42
N GLU A 113 9.72 9.27 -27.67
CA GLU A 113 10.86 10.13 -28.02
C GLU A 113 10.66 11.55 -27.50
N ASP A 114 11.69 12.20 -26.94
CA ASP A 114 11.58 13.59 -26.50
C ASP A 114 11.13 14.51 -27.65
N ILE A 115 10.30 15.51 -27.33
CA ILE A 115 9.86 16.50 -28.32
C ILE A 115 11.01 17.48 -28.54
N ASP A 116 11.72 17.31 -29.66
CA ASP A 116 12.81 18.18 -30.08
C ASP A 116 12.30 19.40 -30.89
N LEU A 117 13.23 20.28 -31.28
CA LEU A 117 12.88 21.46 -32.08
C LEU A 117 12.28 21.08 -33.45
N GLY A 118 12.74 19.98 -34.05
CA GLY A 118 12.20 19.46 -35.31
C GLY A 118 10.72 19.10 -35.17
N ALA A 119 10.39 18.30 -34.17
CA ALA A 119 9.02 17.91 -33.83
C ALA A 119 8.15 19.12 -33.48
N LEU A 120 8.66 20.11 -32.73
CA LEU A 120 7.94 21.35 -32.45
C LEU A 120 7.62 22.14 -33.73
N LEU A 121 8.57 22.26 -34.65
CA LEU A 121 8.37 22.94 -35.93
C LEU A 121 7.40 22.18 -36.84
N GLU A 122 7.41 20.85 -36.82
CA GLU A 122 6.44 20.01 -37.53
C GLU A 122 5.00 20.27 -37.09
N THR A 123 4.75 20.57 -35.81
CA THR A 123 3.38 20.95 -35.33
C THR A 123 2.82 22.19 -36.05
N LEU A 124 3.72 23.05 -36.54
CA LEU A 124 3.42 24.29 -37.24
C LEU A 124 3.32 24.10 -38.76
N LYS A 125 3.52 22.88 -39.31
CA LYS A 125 3.41 22.63 -40.76
C LYS A 125 2.02 23.03 -41.26
N GLY A 126 2.02 23.85 -42.31
CA GLY A 126 0.83 24.48 -42.87
C GLY A 126 0.30 25.70 -42.10
N ALA A 127 0.95 26.16 -41.03
CA ALA A 127 0.57 27.36 -40.28
C ALA A 127 1.14 28.64 -40.90
N ARG A 128 0.45 29.76 -40.72
CA ARG A 128 1.02 31.09 -40.97
C ARG A 128 1.94 31.46 -39.83
N VAL A 129 3.18 31.77 -40.17
CA VAL A 129 4.24 32.11 -39.22
C VAL A 129 4.94 33.41 -39.61
N GLU A 130 5.42 34.11 -38.60
CA GLU A 130 6.38 35.21 -38.75
C GLU A 130 7.73 34.72 -38.25
N LEU A 131 8.72 34.68 -39.14
CA LEU A 131 10.11 34.31 -38.84
C LEU A 131 10.96 35.57 -38.81
N ARG A 132 11.89 35.65 -37.86
CA ARG A 132 12.93 36.69 -37.83
C ARG A 132 14.28 36.04 -38.09
N ILE A 133 14.92 36.45 -39.19
CA ILE A 133 16.25 35.97 -39.60
C ILE A 133 17.16 37.17 -39.60
N ALA A 134 18.11 37.23 -38.66
CA ALA A 134 18.89 38.44 -38.38
C ALA A 134 17.97 39.69 -38.23
N ASP A 135 18.07 40.64 -39.16
CA ASP A 135 17.25 41.88 -39.21
C ASP A 135 16.03 41.79 -40.15
N GLU A 136 15.87 40.70 -40.89
CA GLU A 136 14.76 40.48 -41.82
C GLU A 136 13.57 39.82 -41.11
N ARG A 137 12.35 40.29 -41.39
CA ARG A 137 11.09 39.65 -40.95
C ARG A 137 10.38 39.04 -42.14
N LEU A 138 10.19 37.74 -42.10
CA LEU A 138 9.51 36.98 -43.14
C LEU A 138 8.17 36.48 -42.65
N ARG A 139 7.12 36.77 -43.42
CA ARG A 139 5.78 36.22 -43.19
C ARG A 139 5.44 35.27 -44.30
N GLY A 140 4.85 34.15 -43.94
CA GLY A 140 4.48 33.13 -44.89
C GLY A 140 3.83 31.93 -44.23
N ARG A 141 3.58 30.90 -45.02
CA ARG A 141 3.06 29.61 -44.57
C ARG A 141 4.21 28.61 -44.48
N LEU A 142 4.36 27.94 -43.34
CA LEU A 142 5.33 26.86 -43.20
C LEU A 142 4.87 25.68 -44.06
N VAL A 143 5.71 25.25 -45.01
CA VAL A 143 5.37 24.19 -45.97
C VAL A 143 5.92 22.86 -45.51
N ASP A 144 7.18 22.85 -45.09
CA ASP A 144 7.91 21.63 -44.78
C ASP A 144 9.05 21.89 -43.79
N VAL A 145 9.40 20.87 -43.02
CA VAL A 145 10.55 20.84 -42.11
C VAL A 145 11.32 19.57 -42.46
N VAL A 146 12.57 19.71 -42.91
CA VAL A 146 13.35 18.59 -43.42
C VAL A 146 14.71 18.61 -42.77
N GLU A 147 15.11 17.46 -42.22
CA GLU A 147 16.46 17.19 -41.79
C GLU A 147 17.28 16.77 -43.03
N VAL A 148 18.38 17.47 -43.29
CA VAL A 148 19.21 17.24 -44.48
C VAL A 148 20.60 16.82 -44.05
N ALA A 149 21.05 15.67 -44.56
CA ALA A 149 22.43 15.26 -44.41
C ALA A 149 23.35 16.27 -45.15
N PRO A 150 24.52 16.63 -44.60
CA PRO A 150 25.40 17.65 -45.20
C PRO A 150 25.77 17.37 -46.67
N ASP A 151 25.81 16.10 -47.04
CA ASP A 151 26.14 15.53 -48.33
C ASP A 151 25.00 15.61 -49.37
N GLU A 152 23.75 15.85 -48.94
CA GLU A 152 22.60 16.11 -49.83
C GLU A 152 22.35 17.61 -50.08
N VAL A 153 23.06 18.50 -49.38
CA VAL A 153 23.01 19.95 -49.62
C VAL A 153 23.87 20.30 -50.84
N GLY A 154 23.46 19.85 -52.03
CA GLY A 154 24.16 20.06 -53.30
C GLY A 154 24.28 21.51 -53.80
N TYR A 155 24.13 22.52 -52.94
CA TYR A 155 24.14 23.94 -53.32
C TYR A 155 24.82 24.89 -52.33
N LEU A 156 25.72 24.42 -51.46
CA LEU A 156 26.67 25.32 -50.81
C LEU A 156 27.98 25.34 -51.62
N PRO A 157 28.48 26.51 -52.06
CA PRO A 157 29.77 26.59 -52.71
C PRO A 157 30.84 26.28 -51.66
N VAL A 158 31.34 25.04 -51.64
CA VAL A 158 32.61 24.75 -50.98
C VAL A 158 33.65 25.57 -51.73
N ALA A 159 34.21 26.58 -51.05
CA ALA A 159 35.32 27.37 -51.60
C ALA A 159 36.41 26.39 -52.09
N PRO A 160 37.00 26.61 -53.28
CA PRO A 160 38.00 25.69 -53.79
C PRO A 160 39.17 25.63 -52.79
N PRO A 161 39.71 24.44 -52.49
CA PRO A 161 40.80 24.33 -51.53
C PRO A 161 41.97 25.19 -52.03
N ALA A 162 42.47 26.06 -51.15
CA ALA A 162 43.64 26.87 -51.42
C ALA A 162 44.80 25.96 -51.82
N LYS A 163 45.40 26.20 -52.99
CA LYS A 163 46.62 25.52 -53.41
C LYS A 163 47.72 25.78 -52.38
N LYS A 164 48.10 24.76 -51.61
CA LYS A 164 49.35 24.77 -50.86
C LYS A 164 50.49 24.49 -51.85
N ASN A 165 51.44 25.42 -51.94
CA ASN A 165 52.76 25.12 -52.48
C ASN A 165 53.52 24.22 -51.48
N SER A 166 54.23 23.24 -52.04
CA SER A 166 55.35 22.42 -51.53
C SER A 166 55.98 22.86 -50.19
N ASP A 167 56.43 22.00 -49.27
CA ASP A 167 57.02 20.67 -49.37
C ASP A 167 57.03 20.04 -47.95
N LYS A 168 57.04 18.70 -47.85
CA LYS A 168 57.39 17.82 -46.70
C LYS A 168 57.02 18.26 -45.26
N ASP A 169 56.02 17.60 -44.67
CA ASP A 169 56.25 16.67 -43.55
C ASP A 169 55.01 15.79 -43.28
N LYS A 170 55.28 14.56 -42.83
CA LYS A 170 54.31 13.50 -42.54
C LYS A 170 53.59 13.76 -41.21
N ASP A 171 52.45 13.07 -41.08
CA ASP A 171 51.63 12.83 -39.88
C ASP A 171 50.67 13.95 -39.44
N SER A 172 49.45 13.88 -39.96
CA SER A 172 48.22 13.82 -39.15
C SER A 172 47.01 13.57 -40.04
N ASP A 173 46.46 12.36 -40.03
CA ASP A 173 45.08 12.11 -40.47
C ASP A 173 44.13 12.77 -39.45
N ALA A 174 43.88 14.06 -39.63
CA ALA A 174 42.78 14.75 -38.95
C ALA A 174 41.54 14.63 -39.83
N GLU A 175 40.74 13.59 -39.55
CA GLU A 175 39.40 13.42 -40.12
C GLU A 175 38.60 14.71 -39.84
N ALA A 176 38.16 15.39 -40.92
CA ALA A 176 37.39 16.62 -40.81
C ALA A 176 36.13 16.36 -39.96
N PRO A 177 35.70 17.30 -39.10
CA PRO A 177 34.51 17.12 -38.29
C PRO A 177 33.31 16.90 -39.21
N LYS A 178 32.75 15.68 -39.19
CA LYS A 178 31.49 15.39 -39.88
C LYS A 178 30.43 16.26 -39.24
N LEU A 179 29.96 17.29 -39.96
CA LEU A 179 28.81 18.07 -39.52
C LEU A 179 27.64 17.09 -39.37
N GLY A 180 26.92 17.20 -38.25
CA GLY A 180 25.65 16.51 -38.11
C GLY A 180 24.63 17.01 -39.13
N PRO A 181 23.54 16.27 -39.35
CA PRO A 181 22.41 16.71 -40.17
C PRO A 181 21.89 18.09 -39.72
N GLN A 182 21.47 18.92 -40.67
CA GLN A 182 20.96 20.27 -40.41
C GLN A 182 19.46 20.34 -40.69
N LEU A 183 18.72 20.96 -39.76
CA LEU A 183 17.28 21.15 -39.89
C LEU A 183 16.99 22.36 -40.79
N HIS A 184 16.21 22.16 -41.85
CA HIS A 184 15.78 23.22 -42.75
C HIS A 184 14.25 23.40 -42.73
N VAL A 185 13.83 24.66 -42.74
CA VAL A 185 12.44 25.11 -42.80
C VAL A 185 12.14 25.69 -44.18
N THR A 186 11.10 25.18 -44.85
CA THR A 186 10.61 25.72 -46.12
C THR A 186 9.39 26.61 -45.88
N LEU A 187 9.50 27.89 -46.20
CA LEU A 187 8.44 28.89 -46.05
C LEU A 187 7.90 29.31 -47.42
N LEU A 188 6.58 29.24 -47.63
CA LEU A 188 5.89 29.91 -48.73
C LEU A 188 5.56 31.34 -48.29
N THR A 189 6.34 32.30 -48.77
CA THR A 189 6.14 33.73 -48.47
C THR A 189 4.79 34.23 -48.99
N VAL A 190 4.31 35.35 -48.45
CA VAL A 190 3.06 36.00 -48.93
C VAL A 190 3.14 36.35 -50.42
N ASP A 191 4.34 36.62 -50.93
CA ASP A 191 4.60 36.91 -52.35
C ASP A 191 4.66 35.65 -53.24
N GLY A 192 4.37 34.46 -52.68
CA GLY A 192 4.29 33.20 -53.41
C GLY A 192 5.63 32.50 -53.67
N GLN A 193 6.74 32.98 -53.09
CA GLN A 193 8.06 32.36 -53.23
C GLN A 193 8.30 31.32 -52.13
N PHE A 194 8.87 30.16 -52.50
CA PHE A 194 9.39 29.18 -51.55
C PHE A 194 10.81 29.59 -51.13
N ARG A 195 11.03 29.80 -49.83
CA ARG A 195 12.36 30.05 -49.25
C ARG A 195 12.71 28.91 -48.30
N ARG A 196 13.84 28.25 -48.56
CA ARG A 196 14.44 27.28 -47.65
C ARG A 196 15.42 28.01 -46.73
N ILE A 197 15.23 27.85 -45.42
CA ILE A 197 15.99 28.55 -44.37
C ILE A 197 16.55 27.48 -43.44
N GLU A 198 17.82 27.60 -43.05
CA GLU A 198 18.40 26.74 -42.02
C GLU A 198 17.84 27.16 -40.64
N ALA A 199 17.37 26.20 -39.85
CA ALA A 199 16.68 26.49 -38.58
C ALA A 199 17.56 27.26 -37.58
N SER A 200 18.88 27.07 -37.61
CA SER A 200 19.86 27.78 -36.79
C SER A 200 19.88 29.30 -37.04
N GLN A 201 19.44 29.76 -38.22
CA GLN A 201 19.40 31.16 -38.61
C GLN A 201 18.12 31.87 -38.13
N ILE A 202 17.14 31.11 -37.63
CA ILE A 202 15.85 31.64 -37.15
C ILE A 202 16.04 32.14 -35.72
N ALA A 203 16.09 33.47 -35.56
CA ALA A 203 16.26 34.13 -34.27
C ALA A 203 14.94 34.30 -33.49
N ALA A 204 13.79 34.23 -34.15
CA ALA A 204 12.48 34.16 -33.52
C ALA A 204 11.45 33.56 -34.48
N LEU A 205 10.50 32.80 -33.94
CA LEU A 205 9.35 32.28 -34.65
C LEU A 205 8.08 32.64 -33.89
N ARG A 206 7.07 33.14 -34.59
CA ARG A 206 5.75 33.43 -34.02
C ARG A 206 4.65 32.80 -34.89
N PRO A 207 3.86 31.85 -34.36
CA PRO A 207 2.63 31.41 -35.01
C PRO A 207 1.62 32.56 -35.03
N LEU A 208 1.04 32.83 -36.19
CA LEU A 208 0.01 33.86 -36.37
C LEU A 208 -1.42 33.27 -36.25
N ASP A 209 -1.57 31.96 -36.45
CA ASP A 209 -2.84 31.26 -36.33
C ASP A 209 -3.07 30.79 -34.88
N GLU A 210 -4.21 31.19 -34.29
CA GLU A 210 -4.55 30.88 -32.89
C GLU A 210 -4.64 29.37 -32.62
N ASP A 211 -5.28 28.60 -33.51
CA ASP A 211 -5.37 27.14 -33.35
C ASP A 211 -3.99 26.48 -33.37
N ARG A 212 -3.07 26.99 -34.19
CA ARG A 212 -1.70 26.45 -34.30
C ARG A 212 -0.84 26.85 -33.09
N ARG A 213 -1.05 28.05 -32.55
CA ARG A 213 -0.48 28.46 -31.27
C ARG A 213 -0.91 27.51 -30.14
N ARG A 214 -2.19 27.13 -30.06
CA ARG A 214 -2.68 26.17 -29.07
C ARG A 214 -2.09 24.76 -29.23
N ARG A 215 -1.85 24.30 -30.47
CA ARG A 215 -1.15 23.03 -30.73
C ARG A 215 0.30 23.07 -30.26
N PHE A 216 0.98 24.19 -30.53
CA PHE A 216 2.35 24.41 -30.07
C PHE A 216 2.43 24.43 -28.54
N GLU A 217 1.50 25.10 -27.87
CA GLU A 217 1.37 25.06 -26.40
C GLU A 217 1.08 23.65 -25.87
N ALA A 218 0.22 22.88 -26.56
CA ALA A 218 -0.04 21.48 -26.20
C ALA A 218 1.21 20.58 -26.36
N ALA A 219 2.07 20.85 -27.35
CA ALA A 219 3.34 20.15 -27.52
C ALA A 219 4.30 20.45 -26.37
N LEU A 220 4.38 21.71 -25.94
CA LEU A 220 5.16 22.10 -24.77
C LEU A 220 4.62 21.47 -23.47
N ALA A 221 3.30 21.43 -23.30
CA ALA A 221 2.66 20.76 -22.18
C ALA A 221 2.90 19.23 -22.18
N ALA A 222 3.06 18.61 -23.35
CA ALA A 222 3.45 17.19 -23.45
C ALA A 222 4.91 16.94 -23.02
N GLN A 223 5.74 17.98 -23.04
CA GLN A 223 7.14 17.95 -22.64
C GLN A 223 7.33 18.27 -21.14
N GLU A 224 6.33 18.86 -20.49
CA GLU A 224 6.30 19.00 -19.03
C GLU A 224 6.34 17.60 -18.41
N THR A 225 7.50 17.25 -17.84
CA THR A 225 7.65 16.01 -17.08
C THR A 225 6.62 16.03 -15.95
N ALA A 226 6.01 14.89 -15.64
CA ALA A 226 4.98 14.74 -14.59
C ALA A 226 5.39 15.29 -13.19
N GLY A 227 6.67 15.65 -13.00
CA GLY A 227 7.22 16.32 -11.81
C GLY A 227 7.24 17.86 -11.84
N SER A 228 6.95 18.52 -12.96
CA SER A 228 6.77 19.99 -13.02
C SER A 228 5.36 20.34 -12.53
N GLN A 229 5.11 20.06 -11.25
CA GLN A 229 3.81 20.22 -10.61
C GLN A 229 3.54 21.70 -10.32
N SER A 230 3.08 22.44 -11.32
CA SER A 230 2.48 23.74 -11.04
C SER A 230 1.11 23.53 -10.39
N ALA A 231 0.82 24.27 -9.32
CA ALA A 231 -0.48 24.26 -8.67
C ALA A 231 -1.59 24.50 -9.69
N THR A 232 -2.59 23.61 -9.73
CA THR A 232 -3.78 23.82 -10.54
C THR A 232 -4.73 24.70 -9.75
N THR A 233 -5.19 25.81 -10.34
CA THR A 233 -6.17 26.65 -9.67
C THR A 233 -7.55 26.14 -10.02
N MET A 234 -8.30 25.70 -9.01
CA MET A 234 -9.75 25.48 -9.15
C MET A 234 -10.43 26.83 -8.94
N THR A 235 -11.33 27.22 -9.83
CA THR A 235 -12.13 28.43 -9.72
C THR A 235 -13.54 28.06 -9.31
N LEU A 236 -13.96 28.59 -8.16
CA LEU A 236 -15.31 28.48 -7.65
C LEU A 236 -16.07 29.71 -8.14
N ASP A 237 -17.11 29.50 -8.95
CA ASP A 237 -18.02 30.58 -9.33
C ASP A 237 -19.26 30.54 -8.43
N ALA A 238 -19.52 31.67 -7.78
CA ALA A 238 -20.61 31.82 -6.84
C ALA A 238 -21.29 33.17 -7.01
N SER A 239 -22.62 33.16 -7.07
CA SER A 239 -23.48 34.35 -6.97
C SER A 239 -23.68 34.84 -5.53
N THR A 240 -23.08 34.15 -4.56
CA THR A 240 -23.27 34.40 -3.13
C THR A 240 -22.28 35.45 -2.60
N HIS A 241 -22.76 36.29 -1.68
CA HIS A 241 -21.93 37.11 -0.79
C HIS A 241 -22.03 36.55 0.63
N GLY A 242 -20.91 36.16 1.24
CA GLY A 242 -20.94 35.64 2.62
C GLY A 242 -19.85 34.61 2.95
N PRO A 243 -19.85 34.09 4.19
CA PRO A 243 -18.86 33.13 4.65
C PRO A 243 -19.04 31.77 4.00
N VAL A 244 -17.95 31.25 3.43
CA VAL A 244 -17.90 29.91 2.81
C VAL A 244 -16.76 29.10 3.41
N ARG A 245 -17.02 27.80 3.58
CA ARG A 245 -16.03 26.79 3.96
C ARG A 245 -15.94 25.73 2.88
N LEU A 246 -14.72 25.42 2.45
CA LEU A 246 -14.43 24.35 1.51
C LEU A 246 -13.54 23.33 2.20
N GLY A 247 -13.93 22.06 2.15
CA GLY A 247 -13.17 20.95 2.67
C GLY A 247 -12.91 19.92 1.59
N TYR A 248 -11.70 19.40 1.50
CA TYR A 248 -11.38 18.29 0.63
C TYR A 248 -10.36 17.35 1.26
N LEU A 249 -10.34 16.11 0.80
CA LEU A 249 -9.33 15.12 1.12
C LEU A 249 -8.25 15.12 0.04
N ALA A 250 -7.02 14.89 0.46
CA ALA A 250 -5.91 14.61 -0.43
C ALA A 250 -4.91 13.67 0.24
N GLU A 251 -4.09 13.01 -0.56
CA GLU A 251 -2.88 12.35 -0.07
C GLU A 251 -2.05 13.33 0.78
N ALA A 252 -1.56 12.87 1.92
CA ALA A 252 -0.71 13.66 2.79
C ALA A 252 0.31 12.76 3.53
N PRO A 253 1.50 13.26 3.87
CA PRO A 253 2.49 12.48 4.59
C PRO A 253 1.95 12.03 5.95
N ILE A 254 2.20 10.77 6.30
CA ILE A 254 1.80 10.21 7.59
C ILE A 254 2.52 10.96 8.71
N TRP A 255 1.75 11.46 9.67
CA TRP A 255 2.31 12.04 10.89
C TRP A 255 2.84 10.93 11.80
N ARG A 256 4.00 11.13 12.41
CA ARG A 256 4.67 10.13 13.24
C ARG A 256 4.87 10.65 14.66
N THR A 257 4.77 9.79 15.65
CA THR A 257 5.01 10.21 17.04
C THR A 257 6.40 9.85 17.52
N THR A 258 6.88 10.62 18.49
CA THR A 258 8.07 10.32 19.28
C THR A 258 7.87 10.86 20.69
N PHE A 259 8.28 10.07 21.67
CA PHE A 259 8.12 10.35 23.07
C PHE A 259 9.46 10.62 23.75
N ARG A 260 9.47 11.50 24.74
CA ARG A 260 10.53 11.60 25.75
C ARG A 260 9.93 11.36 27.11
N LEU A 261 10.43 10.36 27.83
CA LEU A 261 10.11 10.14 29.23
C LEU A 261 11.23 10.73 30.07
N VAL A 262 10.91 11.73 30.88
CA VAL A 262 11.88 12.45 31.71
C VAL A 262 11.55 12.20 33.17
N PHE A 263 12.44 11.50 33.86
CA PHE A 263 12.41 11.36 35.32
C PHE A 263 13.01 12.61 35.96
N THR A 264 12.32 13.09 36.98
CA THR A 264 12.80 14.09 37.94
C THR A 264 12.75 13.47 39.33
N ALA A 265 13.38 14.10 40.32
CA ALA A 265 13.40 13.60 41.71
C ALA A 265 12.01 13.29 42.30
N GLU A 266 10.95 13.94 41.80
CA GLU A 266 9.59 13.82 42.36
C GLU A 266 8.57 13.18 41.38
N ALA A 267 8.82 13.20 40.07
CA ALA A 267 7.84 12.76 39.07
C ALA A 267 8.46 12.31 37.74
N ALA A 268 7.74 11.47 37.00
CA ALA A 268 8.03 11.15 35.60
C ALA A 268 7.10 11.96 34.67
N THR A 269 7.66 12.66 33.69
CA THR A 269 6.90 13.46 32.72
C THR A 269 7.04 12.86 31.33
N LEU A 270 5.92 12.61 30.66
CA LEU A 270 5.89 12.15 29.27
C LEU A 270 5.66 13.33 28.33
N GLN A 271 6.60 13.52 27.40
CA GLN A 271 6.52 14.51 26.33
C GLN A 271 6.27 13.81 25.00
N GLY A 272 5.09 14.00 24.41
CA GLY A 272 4.73 13.46 23.09
C GLY A 272 4.81 14.53 22.01
N TRP A 273 5.52 14.20 20.94
CA TRP A 273 5.73 15.08 19.79
C TRP A 273 5.28 14.37 18.52
N ALA A 274 4.61 15.12 17.65
CA ALA A 274 4.21 14.67 16.33
C ALA A 274 5.10 15.33 15.27
N LEU A 275 5.78 14.50 14.48
CA LEU A 275 6.46 14.93 13.27
C LEU A 275 5.42 15.10 12.18
N VAL A 276 5.34 16.32 11.66
CA VAL A 276 4.40 16.72 10.61
C VAL A 276 5.18 17.31 9.45
N HIS A 277 4.77 16.94 8.24
CA HIS A 277 5.34 17.45 7.00
C HIS A 277 4.29 18.29 6.27
N ASN A 278 4.70 19.46 5.81
CA ASN A 278 3.97 20.20 4.78
C ASN A 278 4.69 19.96 3.46
N ASP A 279 4.19 19.02 2.66
CA ASP A 279 4.66 18.70 1.32
C ASP A 279 3.94 19.48 0.22
N THR A 280 3.07 20.43 0.60
CA THR A 280 2.38 21.31 -0.35
C THR A 280 3.24 22.52 -0.71
N ASP A 281 2.94 23.12 -1.87
CA ASP A 281 3.58 24.35 -2.35
C ASP A 281 3.13 25.62 -1.59
N GLU A 282 2.13 25.51 -0.72
CA GLU A 282 1.62 26.62 0.09
C GLU A 282 2.13 26.55 1.53
N GLY A 283 2.59 27.70 2.06
CA GLY A 283 2.91 27.82 3.47
C GLY A 283 1.65 27.85 4.33
N TRP A 284 1.64 27.08 5.42
CA TRP A 284 0.58 27.16 6.43
C TRP A 284 0.78 28.40 7.29
N GLU A 285 -0.20 29.30 7.30
CA GLU A 285 -0.13 30.57 8.02
C GLU A 285 -1.20 30.66 9.12
N GLY A 286 -0.94 30.04 10.27
CA GLY A 286 -1.88 30.06 11.40
C GLY A 286 -3.00 29.02 11.25
N VAL A 287 -2.67 27.85 10.72
CA VAL A 287 -3.61 26.75 10.48
C VAL A 287 -3.89 25.98 11.77
N THR A 288 -5.14 25.60 11.98
CA THR A 288 -5.50 24.65 13.05
C THR A 288 -5.08 23.24 12.62
N LEU A 289 -4.10 22.65 13.30
CA LEU A 289 -3.65 21.29 13.04
C LEU A 289 -4.33 20.29 13.97
N GLU A 290 -4.94 19.25 13.39
CA GLU A 290 -5.52 18.12 14.09
C GLU A 290 -4.86 16.82 13.63
N LEU A 291 -4.45 15.96 14.57
CA LEU A 291 -3.79 14.69 14.29
C LEU A 291 -4.70 13.56 14.76
N VAL A 292 -5.01 12.65 13.87
CA VAL A 292 -6.06 11.66 14.08
C VAL A 292 -5.44 10.28 14.12
N ASN A 293 -5.63 9.55 15.23
CA ASN A 293 -5.16 8.16 15.42
C ASN A 293 -6.06 7.15 14.68
N GLY A 294 -6.84 7.60 13.69
CA GLY A 294 -7.75 6.79 12.89
C GLY A 294 -7.17 6.49 11.52
N ARG A 295 -7.49 5.30 10.99
CA ARG A 295 -7.10 4.85 9.65
C ARG A 295 -8.34 4.64 8.77
N PRO A 296 -8.96 5.72 8.27
CA PRO A 296 -10.04 5.60 7.31
C PRO A 296 -9.53 4.99 5.99
N ASP A 297 -10.36 4.19 5.34
CA ASP A 297 -10.08 3.66 4.01
C ASP A 297 -10.13 4.78 2.96
N SER A 298 -9.15 4.80 2.05
CA SER A 298 -9.09 5.71 0.91
C SER A 298 -8.58 4.98 -0.34
N PHE A 299 -8.90 5.49 -1.51
CA PHE A 299 -8.49 4.92 -2.79
C PHE A 299 -8.20 6.02 -3.81
N LEU A 300 -7.24 5.78 -4.71
CA LEU A 300 -6.93 6.67 -5.82
C LEU A 300 -7.94 6.46 -6.96
N PHE A 301 -8.52 7.54 -7.48
CA PHE A 301 -9.45 7.48 -8.61
C PHE A 301 -9.24 8.68 -9.54
N PRO A 302 -8.71 8.49 -10.76
CA PRO A 302 -8.33 9.59 -11.64
C PRO A 302 -9.57 10.21 -12.31
N LEU A 303 -10.03 11.37 -11.81
CA LEU A 303 -11.18 12.15 -12.29
C LEU A 303 -10.78 13.36 -13.16
N ALA A 304 -9.59 13.91 -12.98
CA ALA A 304 -9.17 15.18 -13.59
C ALA A 304 -8.90 15.09 -15.10
N ALA A 305 -8.59 13.89 -15.60
CA ALA A 305 -8.34 13.64 -17.02
C ALA A 305 -9.58 13.03 -17.70
N PRO A 306 -9.97 13.50 -18.90
CA PRO A 306 -11.09 12.93 -19.63
C PRO A 306 -10.81 11.48 -20.03
N ARG A 307 -11.83 10.63 -19.96
CA ARG A 307 -11.78 9.21 -20.39
C ARG A 307 -12.74 9.00 -21.55
N TYR A 308 -12.27 8.30 -22.57
CA TYR A 308 -13.04 7.98 -23.77
C TYR A 308 -13.20 6.47 -23.89
N GLU A 309 -14.40 6.02 -24.25
CA GLU A 309 -14.68 4.63 -24.59
C GLU A 309 -14.34 4.37 -26.06
N ARG A 310 -13.89 3.14 -26.37
CA ARG A 310 -13.69 2.72 -27.76
C ARG A 310 -15.05 2.50 -28.40
N ARG A 311 -15.36 3.29 -29.43
CA ARG A 311 -16.58 3.12 -30.23
C ARG A 311 -16.35 2.11 -31.33
N ASP A 312 -17.30 1.20 -31.52
CA ASP A 312 -17.30 0.31 -32.66
C ASP A 312 -17.53 1.09 -33.95
N LEU A 313 -16.72 0.79 -34.96
CA LEU A 313 -16.89 1.35 -36.29
C LEU A 313 -17.91 0.47 -37.03
N GLU A 314 -19.17 0.91 -37.08
CA GLU A 314 -20.15 0.32 -37.98
C GLU A 314 -19.86 0.75 -39.42
N THR A 315 -19.37 -0.18 -40.24
CA THR A 315 -19.26 0.03 -41.68
C THR A 315 -20.58 -0.39 -42.35
N PRO A 316 -21.21 0.46 -43.19
CA PRO A 316 -22.36 0.05 -43.96
C PRO A 316 -22.00 -1.14 -44.88
N PRO A 317 -22.97 -2.02 -45.22
CA PRO A 317 -22.73 -3.22 -46.03
C PRO A 317 -22.21 -2.94 -47.44
N SER A 318 -22.30 -1.69 -47.91
CA SER A 318 -21.66 -1.20 -49.13
C SER A 318 -20.54 -0.23 -48.77
N GLU A 319 -19.32 -0.49 -49.24
CA GLU A 319 -18.19 0.43 -49.12
C GLU A 319 -18.51 1.73 -49.88
N LEU A 320 -18.86 2.79 -49.14
CA LEU A 320 -19.05 4.12 -49.71
C LEU A 320 -17.69 4.82 -49.80
N SER A 321 -17.30 5.22 -51.01
CA SER A 321 -16.10 6.05 -51.20
C SER A 321 -16.36 7.47 -50.70
N SER A 322 -15.46 7.98 -49.84
CA SER A 322 -15.45 9.39 -49.42
C SER A 322 -14.87 10.32 -50.49
N ILE A 323 -14.21 9.74 -51.51
CA ILE A 323 -13.72 10.46 -52.68
C ILE A 323 -14.79 10.37 -53.77
N PRO A 324 -15.32 11.50 -54.27
CA PRO A 324 -16.26 11.48 -55.39
C PRO A 324 -15.62 10.80 -56.59
N GLN A 325 -16.32 9.83 -57.18
CA GLN A 325 -15.81 9.07 -58.34
C GLN A 325 -15.40 9.97 -59.51
N LEU A 326 -16.02 11.14 -59.62
CA LEU A 326 -15.76 12.11 -60.69
C LEU A 326 -14.75 13.21 -60.34
N LEU A 327 -14.16 13.18 -59.13
CA LEU A 327 -13.18 14.21 -58.72
C LEU A 327 -11.85 14.05 -59.47
N VAL A 328 -11.45 12.81 -59.74
CA VAL A 328 -10.17 12.43 -60.37
C VAL A 328 -10.35 11.59 -61.63
N THR A 329 -11.58 11.29 -62.03
CA THR A 329 -11.88 10.42 -63.18
C THR A 329 -13.09 10.97 -63.94
N THR A 330 -13.05 11.01 -65.27
CA THR A 330 -14.20 11.46 -66.07
C THR A 330 -15.14 10.28 -66.36
N PRO A 331 -16.43 10.52 -66.65
CA PRO A 331 -17.35 9.46 -67.08
C PRO A 331 -16.84 8.68 -68.29
N ASP A 332 -16.17 9.35 -69.24
CA ASP A 332 -15.57 8.73 -70.42
C ASP A 332 -14.42 7.77 -70.04
N ALA A 333 -13.60 8.14 -69.05
CA ALA A 333 -12.54 7.29 -68.53
C ALA A 333 -13.06 6.08 -67.72
N LEU A 334 -14.28 6.16 -67.17
CA LEU A 334 -14.95 5.05 -66.50
C LEU A 334 -15.65 4.09 -67.49
N TRP A 335 -16.11 4.61 -68.64
CA TRP A 335 -16.78 3.82 -69.67
C TRP A 335 -15.83 3.09 -70.62
N GLY A 336 -14.60 3.60 -70.79
CA GLY A 336 -13.56 2.97 -71.60
C GLY A 336 -13.88 2.92 -73.10
N ASP A 337 -12.98 3.44 -73.93
CA ASP A 337 -12.99 3.12 -75.36
C ASP A 337 -12.74 1.61 -75.52
N PHE A 338 -13.80 0.84 -75.76
CA PHE A 338 -13.72 -0.59 -76.12
C PHE A 338 -13.06 -0.84 -77.50
N ALA A 339 -12.40 0.17 -78.08
CA ALA A 339 -11.90 0.13 -79.44
C ALA A 339 -10.43 -0.30 -79.58
N ASP A 340 -9.58 -0.21 -78.55
CA ASP A 340 -8.14 -0.51 -78.72
C ASP A 340 -7.48 -1.11 -77.47
N THR A 341 -7.79 -2.36 -77.09
CA THR A 341 -6.83 -3.21 -76.35
C THR A 341 -7.14 -4.72 -76.47
N TRP A 342 -7.13 -5.25 -77.70
CA TRP A 342 -6.84 -6.68 -77.89
C TRP A 342 -5.31 -6.84 -77.97
N GLY A 343 -4.66 -6.85 -76.79
CA GLY A 343 -3.22 -7.07 -76.68
C GLY A 343 -2.57 -6.31 -75.52
N GLY A 344 -2.60 -6.87 -74.31
CA GLY A 344 -1.86 -6.34 -73.17
C GLY A 344 -2.41 -6.70 -71.80
N LEU A 345 -2.48 -7.99 -71.45
CA LEU A 345 -2.64 -8.42 -70.07
C LEU A 345 -1.37 -8.03 -69.27
N SER A 346 -1.46 -6.93 -68.52
CA SER A 346 -0.59 -6.64 -67.37
C SER A 346 -1.50 -6.33 -66.18
N GLY A 347 -2.08 -7.37 -65.61
CA GLY A 347 -2.71 -7.29 -64.29
C GLY A 347 -1.63 -7.15 -63.23
N SER A 348 -1.45 -5.94 -62.69
CA SER A 348 -0.80 -5.76 -61.40
C SER A 348 -1.85 -5.97 -60.32
N GLY A 349 -2.04 -7.24 -59.95
CA GLY A 349 -2.68 -7.60 -58.69
C GLY A 349 -1.64 -7.51 -57.58
N SER A 350 -1.85 -6.64 -56.61
CA SER A 350 -1.15 -6.72 -55.32
C SER A 350 -2.15 -7.15 -54.26
N GLY A 351 -2.18 -8.45 -54.01
CA GLY A 351 -2.76 -9.01 -52.80
C GLY A 351 -1.74 -8.96 -51.68
N TYR A 352 -2.17 -8.54 -50.49
CA TYR A 352 -1.53 -8.92 -49.24
C TYR A 352 -2.51 -9.78 -48.44
N GLY A 353 -2.12 -11.04 -48.26
CA GLY A 353 -2.68 -11.95 -47.29
C GLY A 353 -1.56 -12.85 -46.75
N SER A 354 -1.44 -12.92 -45.43
CA SER A 354 -0.89 -14.02 -44.62
C SER A 354 -0.89 -13.53 -43.17
N GLY A 355 -1.32 -14.25 -42.13
CA GLY A 355 -1.74 -15.64 -42.00
C GLY A 355 -2.01 -15.88 -40.50
N GLY A 356 -2.94 -16.78 -40.19
CA GLY A 356 -3.40 -17.05 -38.82
C GLY A 356 -2.57 -18.07 -38.05
N GLY A 357 -2.90 -18.19 -36.76
CA GLY A 357 -2.48 -19.28 -35.88
C GLY A 357 -3.46 -19.40 -34.71
N ALA A 358 -4.03 -20.61 -34.55
CA ALA A 358 -5.15 -20.94 -33.67
C ALA A 358 -4.72 -21.37 -32.25
N GLY A 359 -5.65 -21.26 -31.29
CA GLY A 359 -5.56 -21.87 -29.96
C GLY A 359 -6.95 -22.08 -29.36
N PHE A 360 -7.29 -23.34 -29.12
CA PHE A 360 -8.60 -23.89 -28.74
C PHE A 360 -9.01 -23.68 -27.26
N GLY A 361 -10.33 -23.57 -27.03
CA GLY A 361 -11.03 -24.38 -26.02
C GLY A 361 -11.27 -23.79 -24.62
N GLY A 362 -12.53 -23.53 -24.29
CA GLY A 362 -12.94 -23.23 -22.91
C GLY A 362 -14.46 -23.27 -22.72
N ARG A 363 -14.97 -24.39 -22.21
CA ARG A 363 -16.38 -24.73 -21.99
C ARG A 363 -17.18 -23.65 -21.26
N GLY A 364 -18.28 -23.21 -21.86
CA GLY A 364 -19.32 -22.43 -21.20
C GLY A 364 -20.04 -23.26 -20.13
N LYS A 365 -19.88 -22.86 -18.85
CA LYS A 365 -20.77 -23.23 -17.76
C LYS A 365 -21.79 -22.12 -17.54
N ARG A 366 -23.06 -22.50 -17.58
CA ARG A 366 -24.22 -21.72 -17.09
C ARG A 366 -24.09 -21.47 -15.58
N VAL A 367 -24.33 -20.24 -15.15
CA VAL A 367 -24.80 -19.86 -13.80
C VAL A 367 -25.66 -18.58 -13.93
N PRO A 368 -26.53 -18.25 -12.95
CA PRO A 368 -27.93 -17.94 -13.22
C PRO A 368 -28.23 -16.43 -13.14
N LYS A 369 -29.35 -16.03 -13.76
CA LYS A 369 -29.95 -14.70 -13.59
C LYS A 369 -30.25 -14.44 -12.11
N MET A 370 -29.67 -13.38 -11.56
CA MET A 370 -30.04 -12.83 -10.26
C MET A 370 -31.09 -11.73 -10.43
N ARG A 371 -32.09 -11.77 -9.53
CA ARG A 371 -33.31 -10.96 -9.50
C ARG A 371 -33.01 -9.46 -9.38
N GLN A 372 -33.77 -8.67 -10.13
CA GLN A 372 -34.10 -7.29 -9.80
C GLN A 372 -34.65 -7.23 -8.36
N ALA A 373 -33.97 -6.49 -7.50
CA ALA A 373 -34.58 -5.91 -6.31
C ALA A 373 -34.86 -4.45 -6.65
N GLN A 374 -36.15 -4.13 -6.81
CA GLN A 374 -36.62 -2.75 -6.84
C GLN A 374 -36.34 -2.12 -5.49
N ALA A 375 -35.53 -1.05 -5.48
CA ALA A 375 -35.45 -0.14 -4.36
C ALA A 375 -36.77 0.65 -4.30
N GLN A 376 -37.49 0.48 -3.20
CA GLN A 376 -38.68 1.25 -2.88
C GLN A 376 -38.22 2.62 -2.37
N VAL A 377 -38.32 3.64 -3.22
CA VAL A 377 -38.15 5.04 -2.84
C VAL A 377 -39.33 5.42 -1.96
N THR A 378 -39.03 5.91 -0.76
CA THR A 378 -40.00 6.65 0.05
C THR A 378 -39.38 8.02 0.30
N GLU A 379 -39.87 9.04 -0.40
CA GLU A 379 -39.59 10.43 -0.07
C GLU A 379 -40.65 10.96 0.90
N GLY A 380 -40.20 11.74 1.88
CA GLY A 380 -41.01 12.54 2.80
C GLY A 380 -40.15 13.67 3.40
N SER A 381 -40.67 14.89 3.39
CA SER A 381 -39.93 16.16 3.33
C SER A 381 -39.82 16.95 4.65
N SER A 382 -38.61 17.46 4.87
CA SER A 382 -38.11 18.82 5.24
C SER A 382 -38.65 19.72 6.37
N ASP A 383 -37.69 20.59 6.76
CA ASP A 383 -37.76 21.94 7.34
C ASP A 383 -37.86 22.06 8.86
N LEU A 384 -36.69 22.07 9.52
CA LEU A 384 -36.21 23.20 10.36
C LEU A 384 -34.92 22.81 11.10
N LEU A 385 -33.78 23.36 10.65
CA LEU A 385 -32.62 23.72 11.47
C LEU A 385 -31.90 22.60 12.25
N ASN A 386 -30.87 21.98 11.64
CA ASN A 386 -29.45 22.21 11.97
C ASN A 386 -28.60 21.27 11.08
N LEU A 387 -28.12 21.78 9.93
CA LEU A 387 -27.05 21.10 9.20
C LEU A 387 -25.78 21.22 10.04
N GLY A 388 -25.53 20.15 10.78
CA GLY A 388 -24.35 19.97 11.61
C GLY A 388 -23.10 20.29 10.82
N ASP A 389 -22.29 21.13 11.44
CA ASP A 389 -20.94 21.41 11.01
C ASP A 389 -20.17 20.09 10.96
N LEU A 390 -19.82 19.59 9.76
CA LEU A 390 -18.94 18.43 9.59
C LEU A 390 -17.54 18.65 10.21
N ALA A 391 -17.30 19.83 10.77
CA ALA A 391 -16.12 20.22 11.51
C ALA A 391 -16.39 20.73 12.95
N ALA A 392 -17.62 20.67 13.51
CA ALA A 392 -17.84 20.94 14.93
C ALA A 392 -17.68 19.68 15.78
N ILE A 393 -16.43 19.27 15.94
CA ILE A 393 -16.00 18.71 17.22
C ILE A 393 -15.72 19.95 18.07
N ALA A 394 -16.58 20.21 19.04
CA ALA A 394 -16.38 21.31 19.97
C ALA A 394 -15.01 21.17 20.65
N GLY A 395 -14.31 22.30 20.74
CA GLY A 395 -12.96 22.33 21.29
C GLY A 395 -12.88 21.99 22.77
N ALA A 396 -11.65 21.69 23.16
CA ALA A 396 -11.14 21.43 24.50
C ALA A 396 -11.37 20.01 25.04
N THR A 397 -10.25 19.35 25.34
CA THR A 397 -10.10 18.02 25.96
C THR A 397 -10.47 16.87 25.03
N GLY A 398 -9.54 15.91 24.87
CA GLY A 398 -9.70 14.82 23.92
C GLY A 398 -10.97 14.03 24.19
N GLU A 399 -11.93 14.12 23.29
CA GLU A 399 -13.19 13.41 23.36
C GLU A 399 -13.04 12.07 22.64
N GLU A 400 -13.43 11.00 23.32
CA GLU A 400 -13.43 9.64 22.81
C GLU A 400 -14.67 9.45 21.93
N THR A 401 -14.53 9.57 20.60
CA THR A 401 -15.50 8.98 19.68
C THR A 401 -15.12 7.53 19.48
N GLU A 402 -16.07 6.60 19.58
CA GLU A 402 -15.97 5.13 19.76
C GLU A 402 -14.88 4.33 18.98
N THR A 403 -14.14 4.94 18.05
CA THR A 403 -13.02 4.31 17.32
C THR A 403 -11.79 5.20 17.06
N VAL A 404 -11.83 6.51 17.33
CA VAL A 404 -10.80 7.47 16.87
C VAL A 404 -10.50 8.54 17.92
N PHE A 405 -9.21 8.85 18.13
CA PHE A 405 -8.76 9.92 19.01
C PHE A 405 -8.16 11.08 18.18
N VAL A 406 -8.54 12.32 18.50
CA VAL A 406 -8.07 13.54 17.81
C VAL A 406 -7.19 14.38 18.74
N TYR A 407 -5.99 14.68 18.28
CA TYR A 407 -5.03 15.56 18.94
C TYR A 407 -5.00 16.92 18.24
N GLN A 408 -5.51 17.95 18.90
CA GLN A 408 -5.42 19.31 18.39
C GLN A 408 -4.13 19.98 18.87
N ALA A 409 -3.40 20.62 17.96
CA ALA A 409 -2.25 21.43 18.32
C ALA A 409 -2.69 22.60 19.22
N ARG A 410 -1.94 22.88 20.30
CA ARG A 410 -2.31 23.89 21.30
C ARG A 410 -2.36 25.32 20.75
N ARG A 411 -1.68 25.58 19.64
CA ARG A 411 -1.61 26.90 18.98
C ARG A 411 -1.72 26.70 17.47
N PRO A 412 -2.27 27.68 16.74
CA PRO A 412 -2.23 27.67 15.29
C PRO A 412 -0.80 27.50 14.78
N LEU A 413 -0.61 26.60 13.81
CA LEU A 413 0.69 26.23 13.28
C LEU A 413 1.07 27.16 12.12
N ARG A 414 2.33 27.62 12.12
CA ARG A 414 2.96 28.24 10.96
C ARG A 414 4.06 27.32 10.44
N LEU A 415 3.94 26.87 9.21
CA LEU A 415 4.86 25.93 8.58
C LEU A 415 5.00 26.25 7.09
N GLY A 416 6.18 26.70 6.66
CA GLY A 416 6.43 27.02 5.26
C GLY A 416 6.21 25.81 4.33
N ALA A 417 6.03 26.09 3.04
CA ALA A 417 5.96 25.07 2.00
C ALA A 417 7.22 24.18 2.03
N HIS A 418 7.04 22.87 1.82
CA HIS A 418 8.13 21.89 1.81
C HIS A 418 8.97 21.86 3.10
N ARG A 419 8.35 22.10 4.25
CA ARG A 419 9.00 22.08 5.58
C ARG A 419 8.38 21.06 6.51
N SER A 420 9.11 20.69 7.54
CA SER A 420 8.67 19.76 8.58
C SER A 420 8.77 20.40 9.95
N ALA A 421 7.88 20.01 10.87
CA ALA A 421 7.88 20.49 12.25
C ALA A 421 7.62 19.36 13.25
N LEU A 422 8.22 19.48 14.43
CA LEU A 422 7.83 18.67 15.60
C LEU A 422 6.82 19.48 16.42
N VAL A 423 5.58 19.01 16.44
CA VAL A 423 4.46 19.66 17.14
C VAL A 423 4.21 18.94 18.46
N PRO A 424 4.32 19.60 19.62
CA PRO A 424 4.03 18.98 20.90
C PRO A 424 2.51 18.76 21.04
N PHE A 425 2.10 17.52 21.31
CA PHE A 425 0.69 17.17 21.54
C PHE A 425 0.42 16.66 22.96
N LEU A 426 1.48 16.23 23.67
CA LEU A 426 1.39 15.72 25.04
C LEU A 426 2.54 16.27 25.89
N HIS A 427 2.22 16.72 27.10
CA HIS A 427 3.18 17.12 28.11
C HIS A 427 2.50 16.98 29.47
N GLU A 428 2.52 15.77 30.03
CA GLU A 428 1.76 15.40 31.23
C GLU A 428 2.60 14.49 32.13
N ALA A 429 2.36 14.55 33.45
CA ALA A 429 2.97 13.65 34.41
C ALA A 429 2.34 12.25 34.28
N ILE A 430 3.19 11.23 34.17
CA ILE A 430 2.76 9.84 33.99
C ILE A 430 3.27 8.98 35.14
N GLU A 431 2.53 7.94 35.50
CA GLU A 431 3.07 6.93 36.42
C GLU A 431 4.08 6.07 35.65
N ALA A 432 5.37 6.26 35.94
CA ALA A 432 6.43 5.43 35.42
C ALA A 432 7.44 5.08 36.51
N ALA A 433 7.96 3.85 36.49
CA ALA A 433 8.96 3.38 37.45
C ALA A 433 10.07 2.57 36.75
N PRO A 434 11.35 2.81 37.07
CA PRO A 434 12.43 1.94 36.64
C PRO A 434 12.37 0.62 37.38
N ILE A 435 12.47 -0.48 36.64
CA ILE A 435 12.39 -1.85 37.14
C ILE A 435 13.50 -2.70 36.51
N VAL A 436 13.69 -3.90 37.05
CA VAL A 436 14.53 -4.95 36.44
C VAL A 436 13.61 -6.06 35.96
N ARG A 437 13.67 -6.43 34.69
CA ARG A 437 12.85 -7.50 34.11
C ARG A 437 13.70 -8.74 33.87
N PHE A 438 13.14 -9.90 34.18
CA PHE A 438 13.66 -11.21 33.79
C PHE A 438 12.62 -11.90 32.90
N GLY A 439 13.01 -12.25 31.67
CA GLY A 439 12.12 -12.96 30.75
C GLY A 439 11.84 -14.42 31.15
N ALA A 440 12.72 -15.02 31.97
CA ALA A 440 12.58 -16.36 32.51
C ALA A 440 13.49 -16.52 33.75
N PHE A 441 13.36 -17.64 34.47
CA PHE A 441 14.16 -17.94 35.67
C PHE A 441 15.67 -18.03 35.42
N ASN A 442 16.09 -18.29 34.18
CA ASN A 442 17.48 -18.41 33.75
C ASN A 442 17.87 -17.33 32.73
N ALA A 443 17.02 -16.32 32.54
CA ALA A 443 17.32 -15.21 31.65
C ALA A 443 18.26 -14.22 32.33
N GLU A 444 18.97 -13.43 31.53
CA GLU A 444 19.73 -12.29 32.02
C GLU A 444 18.79 -11.17 32.47
N ALA A 445 19.25 -10.38 33.44
CA ALA A 445 18.51 -9.23 33.91
C ALA A 445 18.54 -8.10 32.88
N ARG A 446 17.38 -7.47 32.68
CA ARG A 446 17.20 -6.37 31.75
C ARG A 446 16.69 -5.15 32.51
N HIS A 447 17.24 -3.98 32.24
CA HIS A 447 16.64 -2.73 32.67
C HIS A 447 15.35 -2.49 31.88
N ALA A 448 14.27 -2.15 32.57
CA ALA A 448 13.01 -1.79 31.93
C ALA A 448 12.33 -0.65 32.69
N ILE A 449 11.38 0.02 32.02
CA ILE A 449 10.51 1.00 32.62
C ILE A 449 9.07 0.47 32.57
N ARG A 450 8.41 0.40 33.73
CA ARG A 450 6.97 0.21 33.79
C ARG A 450 6.31 1.56 33.54
N VAL A 451 5.58 1.71 32.45
CA VAL A 451 4.83 2.93 32.09
C VAL A 451 3.35 2.62 32.18
N VAL A 452 2.59 3.42 32.92
CA VAL A 452 1.12 3.30 33.03
C VAL A 452 0.49 4.56 32.45
N ASN A 453 -0.39 4.42 31.46
CA ASN A 453 -1.12 5.54 30.91
C ASN A 453 -2.24 5.99 31.88
N ASN A 454 -1.89 6.83 32.84
CA ASN A 454 -2.83 7.48 33.76
C ASN A 454 -3.53 8.72 33.14
N THR A 455 -3.30 9.03 31.86
CA THR A 455 -3.96 10.14 31.17
C THR A 455 -5.33 9.72 30.65
N HIS A 456 -6.18 10.70 30.30
CA HIS A 456 -7.45 10.44 29.63
C HIS A 456 -7.31 10.21 28.11
N LYS A 457 -6.09 10.17 27.58
CA LYS A 457 -5.82 10.10 26.14
C LYS A 457 -5.27 8.73 25.74
N THR A 458 -5.60 8.25 24.54
CA THR A 458 -5.01 7.02 24.01
C THR A 458 -3.67 7.31 23.34
N LEU A 459 -2.57 6.93 23.96
CA LEU A 459 -1.23 7.20 23.45
C LEU A 459 -0.98 6.39 22.15
N PRO A 460 -0.61 7.06 21.04
CA PRO A 460 -0.24 6.37 19.81
C PRO A 460 1.11 5.64 19.97
N PRO A 461 1.38 4.61 19.15
CA PRO A 461 2.66 3.93 19.17
C PRO A 461 3.79 4.83 18.63
N GLY A 462 4.99 4.72 19.19
CA GLY A 462 6.15 5.48 18.74
C GLY A 462 7.42 5.21 19.55
N PRO A 463 8.60 5.59 19.06
CA PRO A 463 9.85 5.52 19.82
C PRO A 463 9.80 6.42 21.05
N MET A 464 10.37 5.96 22.15
CA MET A 464 10.45 6.65 23.44
C MET A 464 11.90 6.69 23.92
N SER A 465 12.47 7.88 24.00
CA SER A 465 13.78 8.11 24.62
C SER A 465 13.59 8.43 26.11
N ILE A 466 14.41 7.83 26.97
CA ILE A 466 14.22 7.89 28.42
C ILE A 466 15.41 8.60 29.06
N PHE A 467 15.12 9.57 29.92
CA PHE A 467 16.08 10.43 30.60
C PHE A 467 15.84 10.40 32.10
N GLY A 468 16.89 10.31 32.89
CA GLY A 468 16.85 10.48 34.35
C GLY A 468 17.83 11.53 34.84
N ASP A 469 18.01 11.61 36.16
CA ASP A 469 18.83 12.64 36.81
C ASP A 469 20.28 12.70 36.29
N GLY A 470 20.81 11.56 35.81
CA GLY A 470 22.15 11.42 35.24
C GLY A 470 22.24 11.58 33.72
N GLY A 471 21.13 11.90 33.04
CA GLY A 471 21.07 12.02 31.58
C GLY A 471 20.34 10.86 30.90
N PHE A 472 20.78 10.50 29.69
CA PHE A 472 20.15 9.47 28.86
C PHE A 472 20.28 8.08 29.50
N MET A 473 19.15 7.39 29.67
CA MET A 473 19.08 6.04 30.27
C MET A 473 18.90 4.94 29.23
N GLY A 474 18.33 5.26 28.06
CA GLY A 474 18.07 4.29 26.99
C GLY A 474 16.90 4.68 26.11
N GLU A 475 16.60 3.81 25.15
CA GLU A 475 15.48 3.93 24.23
C GLU A 475 14.62 2.67 24.29
N ALA A 476 13.32 2.87 24.12
CA ALA A 476 12.36 1.80 23.97
C ALA A 476 11.27 2.20 22.97
N THR A 477 10.40 1.26 22.63
CA THR A 477 9.20 1.53 21.83
C THR A 477 7.99 1.58 22.75
N LEU A 478 7.16 2.62 22.59
CA LEU A 478 5.85 2.71 23.21
C LEU A 478 4.82 2.07 22.26
N SER A 479 4.07 1.11 22.76
CA SER A 479 2.91 0.54 22.08
C SER A 479 1.71 1.48 22.21
N ARG A 480 0.64 1.22 21.44
CA ARG A 480 -0.62 1.94 21.64
C ARG A 480 -1.15 1.64 23.04
N LEU A 481 -1.31 2.66 23.88
CA LEU A 481 -1.79 2.51 25.27
C LEU A 481 -3.08 3.31 25.49
N LYS A 482 -4.16 2.61 25.80
CA LYS A 482 -5.41 3.25 26.26
C LYS A 482 -5.28 3.75 27.70
N PRO A 483 -6.17 4.65 28.15
CA PRO A 483 -6.25 5.03 29.56
C PRO A 483 -6.32 3.82 30.49
N GLY A 484 -5.46 3.78 31.51
CA GLY A 484 -5.32 2.70 32.49
C GLY A 484 -4.46 1.52 32.04
N GLU A 485 -4.11 1.41 30.75
CA GLU A 485 -3.20 0.36 30.27
C GLU A 485 -1.75 0.68 30.64
N ARG A 486 -0.92 -0.37 30.68
CA ARG A 486 0.49 -0.28 31.05
C ARG A 486 1.35 -1.08 30.09
N GLN A 487 2.61 -0.68 29.99
CA GLN A 487 3.63 -1.35 29.23
C GLN A 487 4.91 -1.49 30.06
N TYR A 488 5.61 -2.60 29.83
CA TYR A 488 6.94 -2.85 30.33
C TYR A 488 7.94 -2.65 29.20
N ALA A 489 8.64 -1.52 29.21
CA ALA A 489 9.53 -1.10 28.14
C ALA A 489 10.98 -1.41 28.50
N GLU A 490 11.58 -2.45 27.90
CA GLU A 490 13.00 -2.77 28.09
C GLU A 490 13.91 -1.73 27.44
N ILE A 491 14.97 -1.33 28.15
CA ILE A 491 15.91 -0.27 27.73
C ILE A 491 17.36 -0.75 27.58
N GLY A 492 17.70 -1.95 28.08
CA GLY A 492 19.05 -2.51 27.99
C GLY A 492 19.31 -3.62 28.99
N ASP A 493 20.54 -4.12 29.01
CA ASP A 493 20.99 -5.15 29.96
C ASP A 493 21.29 -4.55 31.34
N ASP A 494 21.11 -5.36 32.39
CA ASP A 494 21.38 -4.98 33.77
C ASP A 494 22.41 -5.95 34.42
N PRO A 495 23.72 -5.63 34.38
CA PRO A 495 24.75 -6.51 34.93
C PRO A 495 24.80 -6.53 36.46
N ASP A 496 24.07 -5.64 37.13
CA ASP A 496 24.11 -5.51 38.59
C ASP A 496 23.09 -6.40 39.32
N THR A 497 22.16 -7.03 38.58
CA THR A 497 21.15 -7.91 39.16
C THR A 497 21.28 -9.32 38.61
N GLU A 498 21.43 -10.30 39.49
CA GLU A 498 21.43 -11.73 39.11
C GLU A 498 20.33 -12.47 39.86
N LEU A 499 19.78 -13.51 39.23
CA LEU A 499 18.78 -14.43 39.78
C LEU A 499 19.33 -15.85 39.75
N ASP A 500 19.54 -16.43 40.93
CA ASP A 500 19.93 -17.82 41.11
C ASP A 500 18.72 -18.66 41.53
N THR A 501 18.54 -19.83 40.90
CA THR A 501 17.63 -20.87 41.38
C THR A 501 18.42 -21.91 42.16
N LEU A 502 18.28 -21.92 43.50
CA LEU A 502 19.05 -22.78 44.40
C LEU A 502 18.49 -24.21 44.48
N ASP A 503 17.17 -24.35 44.44
CA ASP A 503 16.46 -25.64 44.51
C ASP A 503 15.21 -25.56 43.64
N PHE A 504 14.87 -26.68 42.99
CA PHE A 504 13.66 -26.84 42.20
C PHE A 504 13.01 -28.19 42.50
N LYS A 505 11.77 -28.13 42.96
CA LYS A 505 10.94 -29.31 43.24
C LYS A 505 9.67 -29.24 42.42
N GLN A 506 9.38 -30.33 41.71
CA GLN A 506 8.13 -30.50 40.98
C GLN A 506 7.39 -31.69 41.57
N ARG A 507 6.09 -31.51 41.84
CA ARG A 507 5.19 -32.57 42.26
C ARG A 507 3.92 -32.52 41.45
N ASP A 508 3.60 -33.63 40.80
CA ASP A 508 2.35 -33.80 40.07
C ASP A 508 1.40 -34.63 40.93
N ARG A 509 0.18 -34.12 41.10
CA ARG A 509 -0.89 -34.79 41.82
C ARG A 509 -2.07 -34.99 40.87
N LYS A 510 -2.30 -36.23 40.43
CA LYS A 510 -3.44 -36.58 39.57
C LYS A 510 -4.71 -36.54 40.43
N GLU A 511 -5.72 -35.79 39.99
CA GLU A 511 -6.95 -35.55 40.77
C GLU A 511 -8.18 -36.18 40.13
N MET A 512 -8.17 -36.34 38.80
CA MET A 512 -9.36 -36.80 38.07
C MET A 512 -8.98 -37.44 36.74
N VAL A 513 -9.68 -38.51 36.38
CA VAL A 513 -9.59 -39.15 35.05
C VAL A 513 -10.97 -39.13 34.38
N VAL A 514 -11.02 -38.68 33.14
CA VAL A 514 -12.26 -38.56 32.36
C VAL A 514 -12.05 -39.14 30.97
N PHE A 515 -12.94 -40.01 30.53
CA PHE A 515 -12.98 -40.43 29.13
C PHE A 515 -13.91 -39.51 28.33
N ARG A 516 -13.37 -38.85 27.30
CA ARG A 516 -14.15 -37.94 26.43
C ARG A 516 -13.58 -37.91 25.03
N GLY A 517 -14.44 -38.05 24.02
CA GLY A 517 -14.06 -37.90 22.61
C GLY A 517 -12.95 -38.86 22.20
N ASP A 518 -13.13 -40.14 22.54
CA ASP A 518 -12.22 -41.25 22.26
C ASP A 518 -10.82 -41.16 22.89
N ALA A 519 -10.70 -40.38 23.95
CA ALA A 519 -9.45 -40.21 24.67
C ALA A 519 -9.67 -40.19 26.18
N LEU A 520 -8.70 -40.78 26.87
CA LEU A 520 -8.55 -40.72 28.31
C LEU A 520 -7.83 -39.43 28.67
N GLU A 521 -8.54 -38.49 29.31
CA GLU A 521 -8.00 -37.24 29.84
C GLU A 521 -7.69 -37.43 31.33
N THR A 522 -6.41 -37.29 31.71
CA THR A 522 -5.98 -37.25 33.11
C THR A 522 -5.72 -35.81 33.53
N HIS A 523 -6.50 -35.31 34.47
CA HIS A 523 -6.33 -33.98 35.06
C HIS A 523 -5.48 -34.06 36.33
N TYR A 524 -4.47 -33.21 36.41
CA TYR A 524 -3.53 -33.19 37.52
C TYR A 524 -3.13 -31.75 37.89
N ILE A 525 -2.81 -31.57 39.17
CA ILE A 525 -2.24 -30.32 39.67
C ILE A 525 -0.73 -30.49 39.75
N ARG A 526 -0.01 -29.71 38.95
CA ARG A 526 1.45 -29.58 39.04
C ARG A 526 1.79 -28.47 40.02
N THR A 527 2.50 -28.81 41.10
CA THR A 527 3.06 -27.86 42.05
C THR A 527 4.55 -27.77 41.83
N GLU A 528 5.01 -26.61 41.38
CA GLU A 528 6.43 -26.27 41.20
C GLU A 528 6.85 -25.35 42.34
N THR A 529 7.90 -25.72 43.08
CA THR A 529 8.48 -24.93 44.15
C THR A 529 9.93 -24.60 43.80
N ARG A 530 10.25 -23.31 43.73
CA ARG A 530 11.59 -22.79 43.41
C ARG A 530 12.13 -22.00 44.58
N GLN A 531 13.35 -22.27 45.00
CA GLN A 531 14.07 -21.39 45.91
C GLN A 531 14.92 -20.41 45.09
N LEU A 532 14.53 -19.15 45.11
CA LEU A 532 15.15 -18.07 44.36
C LEU A 532 16.05 -17.26 45.28
N GLN A 533 17.22 -16.86 44.78
CA GLN A 533 18.12 -15.94 45.45
C GLN A 533 18.54 -14.85 44.49
N PHE A 534 18.36 -13.59 44.89
CA PHE A 534 18.75 -12.44 44.09
C PHE A 534 20.07 -11.88 44.58
N ASN A 535 20.89 -11.39 43.66
CA ASN A 535 22.10 -10.65 43.97
C ASN A 535 22.01 -9.26 43.35
N ASN A 536 21.81 -8.22 44.17
CA ASN A 536 21.67 -6.85 43.72
C ASN A 536 22.91 -6.04 44.10
N ARG A 537 23.79 -5.76 43.14
CA ARG A 537 25.06 -5.07 43.32
C ARG A 537 24.97 -3.54 43.20
N SER A 538 23.77 -3.01 42.96
CA SER A 538 23.56 -1.59 42.62
C SER A 538 23.61 -0.60 43.79
N GLY A 539 23.69 -1.10 45.03
CA GLY A 539 23.69 -0.27 46.23
C GLY A 539 22.34 0.36 46.61
N ARG A 540 21.28 0.17 45.80
CA ARG A 540 19.90 0.61 46.09
C ARG A 540 18.91 -0.55 46.00
N GLU A 541 17.76 -0.44 46.66
CA GLU A 541 16.66 -1.39 46.47
C GLU A 541 16.18 -1.36 45.01
N ARG A 542 15.89 -2.53 44.43
CA ARG A 542 15.38 -2.68 43.07
C ARG A 542 14.09 -3.48 43.06
N GLU A 543 13.16 -3.07 42.22
CA GLU A 543 11.93 -3.82 41.95
C GLU A 543 12.16 -4.76 40.75
N VAL A 544 12.08 -6.06 41.01
CA VAL A 544 12.35 -7.12 40.03
C VAL A 544 11.04 -7.74 39.56
N HIS A 545 10.83 -7.74 38.25
CA HIS A 545 9.67 -8.28 37.55
C HIS A 545 10.08 -9.53 36.78
N LEU A 546 9.58 -10.69 37.20
CA LEU A 546 9.90 -11.97 36.57
C LEU A 546 8.69 -12.48 35.80
N VAL A 547 8.87 -12.66 34.49
CA VAL A 547 7.84 -13.22 33.60
C VAL A 547 7.64 -14.69 33.92
N LEU A 548 6.39 -15.11 34.05
CA LEU A 548 6.00 -16.49 34.27
C LEU A 548 5.29 -17.04 33.02
N SER A 549 5.81 -18.13 32.46
CA SER A 549 5.12 -18.88 31.40
C SER A 549 3.99 -19.73 31.98
N VAL A 550 2.92 -19.10 32.48
CA VAL A 550 1.77 -19.78 33.08
C VAL A 550 0.44 -19.31 32.49
N GLY A 551 -0.51 -20.25 32.40
CA GLY A 551 -1.87 -19.95 31.98
C GLY A 551 -2.70 -19.28 33.09
N ARG A 552 -3.89 -18.78 32.72
CA ARG A 552 -4.84 -18.09 33.62
C ARG A 552 -5.33 -18.93 34.81
N ASN A 553 -5.14 -20.25 34.77
CA ASN A 553 -5.55 -21.19 35.82
C ASN A 553 -4.41 -21.55 36.79
N ALA A 554 -3.35 -20.74 36.82
CA ALA A 554 -2.26 -20.90 37.76
C ALA A 554 -2.48 -20.07 39.04
N ALA A 555 -2.10 -20.63 40.19
CA ALA A 555 -1.98 -19.92 41.44
C ALA A 555 -0.51 -19.75 41.79
N VAL A 556 -0.12 -18.55 42.22
CA VAL A 556 1.27 -18.22 42.54
C VAL A 556 1.33 -17.67 43.96
N ASP A 557 2.30 -18.16 44.74
CA ASP A 557 2.52 -17.78 46.14
C ASP A 557 4.02 -17.55 46.40
N GLY A 558 4.35 -16.64 47.32
CA GLY A 558 5.72 -16.28 47.68
C GLY A 558 6.33 -15.09 46.92
N ALA A 559 5.55 -14.38 46.11
CA ALA A 559 5.93 -13.10 45.49
C ALA A 559 5.40 -11.91 46.31
N ASP A 560 6.03 -10.74 46.20
CA ASP A 560 5.58 -9.50 46.88
C ASP A 560 4.38 -8.87 46.17
N GLY A 561 4.22 -9.17 44.88
CA GLY A 561 3.08 -8.78 44.05
C GLY A 561 2.97 -9.65 42.81
N ILE A 562 1.80 -9.61 42.16
CA ILE A 562 1.55 -10.28 40.89
C ILE A 562 0.98 -9.22 39.96
N ASP A 563 1.45 -9.21 38.71
CA ASP A 563 0.89 -8.36 37.69
C ASP A 563 0.73 -9.08 36.34
N PHE A 564 0.16 -8.38 35.36
CA PHE A 564 -0.10 -8.93 34.03
C PHE A 564 0.31 -7.93 32.95
N ASP A 565 1.15 -8.41 32.02
CA ASP A 565 1.57 -7.70 30.82
C ASP A 565 0.53 -7.95 29.74
N SER A 566 -0.33 -6.95 29.52
CA SER A 566 -1.40 -7.02 28.52
C SER A 566 -0.90 -7.07 27.09
N ALA A 567 0.32 -6.57 26.82
CA ALA A 567 0.89 -6.55 25.48
C ALA A 567 1.39 -7.94 25.07
N GLU A 568 2.10 -8.64 25.98
CA GLU A 568 2.61 -9.99 25.74
C GLU A 568 1.64 -11.10 26.14
N GLY A 569 0.60 -10.77 26.90
CA GLY A 569 -0.35 -11.74 27.43
C GLY A 569 0.26 -12.64 28.52
N THR A 570 1.31 -12.18 29.20
CA THR A 570 2.08 -12.95 30.17
C THR A 570 1.88 -12.41 31.60
N PRO A 571 1.70 -13.29 32.59
CA PRO A 571 1.72 -12.89 34.00
C PRO A 571 3.15 -12.68 34.49
N LEU A 572 3.32 -11.75 35.42
CA LEU A 572 4.60 -11.44 36.06
C LEU A 572 4.46 -11.48 37.57
N VAL A 573 5.55 -11.80 38.24
CA VAL A 573 5.68 -11.66 39.68
C VAL A 573 6.67 -10.57 40.04
N ILE A 574 6.36 -9.85 41.10
CA ILE A 574 7.12 -8.70 41.58
C ILE A 574 7.87 -9.09 42.85
N PHE A 575 9.15 -8.76 42.91
CA PHE A 575 10.00 -8.89 44.09
C PHE A 575 10.70 -7.58 44.40
N LYS A 576 10.63 -7.13 45.66
CA LYS A 576 11.44 -6.04 46.18
C LYS A 576 12.77 -6.60 46.69
N VAL A 577 13.86 -6.24 46.03
CA VAL A 577 15.19 -6.79 46.28
C VAL A 577 16.10 -5.73 46.90
N PRO A 578 16.43 -5.84 48.21
CA PRO A 578 17.37 -4.92 48.85
C PRO A 578 18.78 -5.08 48.27
N PRO A 579 19.68 -4.10 48.49
CA PRO A 579 21.06 -4.20 48.03
C PRO A 579 21.80 -5.37 48.71
N GLY A 580 22.69 -6.00 47.95
CA GLY A 580 23.44 -7.20 48.33
C GLY A 580 22.76 -8.50 47.95
N LYS A 581 23.26 -9.60 48.52
CA LYS A 581 22.72 -10.95 48.30
C LYS A 581 21.49 -11.18 49.17
N SER A 582 20.34 -11.45 48.55
CA SER A 582 19.08 -11.66 49.26
C SER A 582 19.07 -12.97 50.05
N LYS A 583 18.21 -13.06 51.07
CA LYS A 583 17.85 -14.36 51.64
C LYS A 583 17.11 -15.20 50.57
N PRO A 584 17.27 -16.53 50.55
CA PRO A 584 16.47 -17.40 49.68
C PRO A 584 14.97 -17.17 49.90
N ARG A 585 14.23 -16.99 48.81
CA ARG A 585 12.78 -16.84 48.80
C ARG A 585 12.14 -18.02 48.07
N THR A 586 11.07 -18.56 48.64
CA THR A 586 10.37 -19.69 48.04
C THR A 586 9.22 -19.17 47.19
N LEU A 587 9.26 -19.46 45.89
CA LEU A 587 8.15 -19.22 44.96
C LEU A 587 7.45 -20.55 44.68
N THR A 588 6.14 -20.62 44.94
CA THR A 588 5.32 -21.80 44.65
C THR A 588 4.30 -21.47 43.57
N VAL A 589 4.31 -22.25 42.49
CA VAL A 589 3.40 -22.13 41.35
C VAL A 589 2.59 -23.41 41.23
N LYS A 590 1.27 -23.32 41.36
CA LYS A 590 0.32 -24.42 41.18
C LYS A 590 -0.41 -24.25 39.86
N ARG A 591 -0.40 -25.27 39.01
CA ARG A 591 -1.04 -25.27 37.68
C ARG A 591 -1.97 -26.46 37.56
N ALA A 592 -3.19 -26.25 37.09
CA ALA A 592 -4.06 -27.34 36.66
C ALA A 592 -3.77 -27.70 35.21
N LEU A 593 -3.34 -28.92 34.96
CA LEU A 593 -2.95 -29.42 33.65
C LEU A 593 -3.79 -30.66 33.31
N ARG A 594 -3.80 -31.02 32.02
CA ARG A 594 -4.37 -32.27 31.55
C ARG A 594 -3.42 -32.97 30.58
N THR A 595 -3.36 -34.28 30.67
CA THR A 595 -2.74 -35.15 29.67
C THR A 595 -3.84 -35.90 28.95
N ARG A 596 -3.75 -36.03 27.62
CA ARG A 596 -4.72 -36.75 26.80
C ARG A 596 -4.05 -37.93 26.12
N VAL A 597 -4.58 -39.13 26.33
CA VAL A 597 -4.14 -40.37 25.67
C VAL A 597 -5.29 -40.87 24.81
N GLN A 598 -5.05 -41.06 23.51
CA GLN A 598 -6.06 -41.61 22.60
C GLN A 598 -6.33 -43.07 22.95
N LEU A 599 -7.56 -43.55 22.72
CA LEU A 599 -7.95 -44.93 23.01
C LEU A 599 -6.97 -45.95 22.38
N ASP A 600 -6.38 -45.65 21.21
CA ASP A 600 -5.39 -46.48 20.51
C ASP A 600 -4.09 -46.70 21.28
N ALA A 601 -3.74 -45.77 22.18
CA ALA A 601 -2.56 -45.82 23.01
C ALA A 601 -2.87 -46.15 24.48
N VAL A 602 -4.13 -46.39 24.84
CA VAL A 602 -4.50 -46.85 26.17
C VAL A 602 -4.13 -48.32 26.30
N ASN A 603 -3.28 -48.63 27.28
CA ASN A 603 -2.77 -49.96 27.54
C ASN A 603 -3.00 -50.34 29.01
N GLU A 604 -2.83 -51.62 29.31
CA GLU A 604 -3.01 -52.16 30.65
C GLU A 604 -2.08 -51.48 31.67
N ALA A 605 -0.82 -51.25 31.29
CA ALA A 605 0.18 -50.63 32.17
C ALA A 605 -0.25 -49.22 32.64
N LEU A 606 -0.74 -48.39 31.72
CA LEU A 606 -1.22 -47.04 32.01
C LEU A 606 -2.44 -47.06 32.95
N LEU A 607 -3.40 -47.95 32.69
CA LEU A 607 -4.62 -48.05 33.51
C LEU A 607 -4.29 -48.54 34.93
N ARG A 608 -3.37 -49.51 35.06
CA ARG A 608 -2.87 -49.96 36.37
C ARG A 608 -2.13 -48.85 37.11
N GLU A 609 -1.20 -48.16 36.43
CA GLU A 609 -0.47 -47.02 37.01
C GLU A 609 -1.42 -45.95 37.54
N LEU A 610 -2.48 -45.62 36.78
CA LEU A 610 -3.49 -44.66 37.22
C LEU A 610 -4.32 -45.20 38.38
N SER A 611 -4.66 -46.49 38.39
CA SER A 611 -5.45 -47.09 39.48
C SER A 611 -4.74 -47.13 40.83
N ASP A 612 -3.40 -47.18 40.82
CA ASP A 612 -2.57 -47.17 42.03
C ASP A 612 -2.41 -45.76 42.64
N VAL A 613 -2.95 -44.72 41.99
CA VAL A 613 -2.83 -43.34 42.46
C VAL A 613 -3.87 -43.05 43.55
N ASP A 614 -3.43 -43.04 44.81
CA ASP A 614 -4.28 -42.81 45.98
C ASP A 614 -5.06 -41.47 45.98
N THR A 615 -4.63 -40.49 45.19
CA THR A 615 -5.30 -39.20 45.10
C THR A 615 -6.52 -39.20 44.17
N LEU A 616 -6.72 -40.26 43.38
CA LEU A 616 -7.92 -40.41 42.56
C LEU A 616 -9.12 -40.92 43.38
N PRO A 617 -10.35 -40.50 43.04
CA PRO A 617 -11.56 -41.02 43.66
C PRO A 617 -11.64 -42.55 43.62
N ALA A 618 -12.12 -43.17 44.71
CA ALA A 618 -12.18 -44.64 44.82
C ALA A 618 -12.97 -45.30 43.66
N ARG A 619 -14.04 -44.66 43.21
CA ARG A 619 -14.84 -45.09 42.06
C ARG A 619 -14.05 -45.10 40.75
N GLU A 620 -13.23 -44.09 40.51
CA GLU A 620 -12.39 -44.01 39.30
C GLU A 620 -11.33 -45.10 39.31
N ARG A 621 -10.69 -45.34 40.48
CA ARG A 621 -9.71 -46.43 40.64
C ARG A 621 -10.32 -47.80 40.37
N GLU A 622 -11.53 -48.07 40.85
CA GLU A 622 -12.24 -49.34 40.61
C GLU A 622 -12.56 -49.55 39.13
N ILE A 623 -13.04 -48.49 38.44
CA ILE A 623 -13.27 -48.53 36.99
C ILE A 623 -11.97 -48.83 36.26
N LEU A 624 -10.90 -48.08 36.53
CA LEU A 624 -9.59 -48.27 35.89
C LEU A 624 -9.02 -49.68 36.10
N GLN A 625 -9.20 -50.29 37.27
CA GLN A 625 -8.78 -51.67 37.54
C GLN A 625 -9.54 -52.69 36.70
N ARG A 626 -10.87 -52.54 36.59
CA ARG A 626 -11.69 -53.40 35.74
C ARG A 626 -11.32 -53.24 34.28
N THR A 627 -11.17 -52.00 33.84
CA THR A 627 -10.86 -51.66 32.45
C THR A 627 -9.44 -52.08 32.05
N ALA A 628 -8.50 -52.16 32.99
CA ALA A 628 -7.16 -52.71 32.73
C ALA A 628 -7.21 -54.16 32.23
N ALA A 629 -8.13 -54.97 32.77
CA ALA A 629 -8.34 -56.34 32.30
C ALA A 629 -8.92 -56.39 30.87
N GLN A 630 -9.75 -55.40 30.51
CA GLN A 630 -10.28 -55.28 29.16
C GLN A 630 -9.22 -54.78 28.17
N ALA A 631 -8.36 -53.84 28.59
CA ALA A 631 -7.21 -53.39 27.80
C ALA A 631 -6.23 -54.53 27.51
N HIS A 632 -5.98 -55.42 28.49
CA HIS A 632 -5.18 -56.62 28.29
C HIS A 632 -5.73 -57.51 27.15
N LYS A 633 -7.05 -57.68 27.05
CA LYS A 633 -7.66 -58.46 25.96
C LYS A 633 -7.46 -57.80 24.60
N VAL A 634 -7.53 -56.47 24.53
CA VAL A 634 -7.24 -55.71 23.32
C VAL A 634 -5.79 -55.94 22.89
N GLU A 635 -4.84 -55.87 23.82
CA GLU A 635 -3.42 -56.13 23.56
C GLU A 635 -3.18 -57.55 23.06
N VAL A 636 -3.79 -58.56 23.68
CA VAL A 636 -3.69 -59.96 23.25
C VAL A 636 -4.28 -60.16 21.84
N ALA A 637 -5.45 -59.58 21.56
CA ALA A 637 -6.06 -59.64 20.24
C ALA A 637 -5.20 -58.92 19.17
N GLN A 638 -4.58 -57.81 19.54
CA GLN A 638 -3.71 -57.03 18.65
C GLN A 638 -2.41 -57.76 18.36
N ALA A 639 -1.81 -58.43 19.36
CA ALA A 639 -0.66 -59.31 19.18
C ALA A 639 -0.99 -60.46 18.22
N ALA A 640 -2.12 -61.16 18.42
CA ALA A 640 -2.55 -62.23 17.52
C ALA A 640 -2.80 -61.75 16.07
N ALA A 641 -3.39 -60.55 15.89
CA ALA A 641 -3.57 -59.96 14.56
C ALA A 641 -2.22 -59.58 13.90
N SER A 642 -1.25 -59.12 14.70
CA SER A 642 0.10 -58.81 14.25
C SER A 642 0.84 -60.07 13.78
N ASP A 643 0.74 -61.17 14.54
CA ASP A 643 1.36 -62.46 14.21
C ASP A 643 0.83 -63.00 12.86
N VAL A 644 -0.50 -62.98 12.66
CA VAL A 644 -1.10 -63.39 11.37
C VAL A 644 -0.67 -62.47 10.23
N THR A 645 -0.49 -61.18 10.49
CA THR A 645 -0.02 -60.22 9.48
C THR A 645 1.43 -60.49 9.08
N ALA A 646 2.29 -60.83 10.06
CA ALA A 646 3.66 -61.26 9.80
C ALA A 646 3.69 -62.56 8.98
N GLU A 647 2.86 -63.55 9.32
CA GLU A 647 2.73 -64.79 8.56
C GLU A 647 2.28 -64.53 7.11
N ILE A 648 1.30 -63.65 6.88
CA ILE A 648 0.89 -63.23 5.53
C ILE A 648 2.06 -62.64 4.75
N GLY A 649 2.91 -61.82 5.39
CA GLY A 649 4.12 -61.28 4.79
C GLY A 649 5.05 -62.40 4.31
N THR A 650 5.38 -63.35 5.20
CA THR A 650 6.27 -64.47 4.87
C THR A 650 5.73 -65.35 3.75
N VAL A 651 4.43 -65.69 3.78
CA VAL A 651 3.78 -66.51 2.74
C VAL A 651 3.65 -65.74 1.42
N GLY A 652 3.46 -64.43 1.47
CA GLY A 652 3.45 -63.55 0.30
C GLY A 652 4.80 -63.52 -0.41
N GLU A 653 5.90 -63.40 0.32
CA GLU A 653 7.26 -63.49 -0.23
C GLU A 653 7.54 -64.85 -0.88
N ASP A 654 7.12 -65.93 -0.23
CA ASP A 654 7.27 -67.29 -0.79
C ASP A 654 6.45 -67.48 -2.07
N LEU A 655 5.27 -66.85 -2.18
CA LEU A 655 4.44 -66.89 -3.37
C LEU A 655 5.05 -66.11 -4.54
N GLU A 656 5.67 -64.95 -4.28
CA GLU A 656 6.46 -64.20 -5.26
C GLU A 656 7.64 -65.04 -5.79
N ARG A 657 8.42 -65.65 -4.88
CA ARG A 657 9.52 -66.56 -5.25
C ARG A 657 9.04 -67.72 -6.15
N LEU A 658 7.91 -68.34 -5.81
CA LEU A 658 7.33 -69.42 -6.63
C LEU A 658 6.86 -68.95 -8.01
N ARG A 659 6.31 -67.73 -8.11
CA ARG A 659 5.93 -67.12 -9.41
C ARG A 659 7.15 -66.82 -10.27
N GLU A 660 8.23 -66.31 -9.68
CA GLU A 660 9.50 -66.10 -10.39
C GLU A 660 10.10 -67.41 -10.89
N HIS A 661 10.13 -68.44 -10.05
CA HIS A 661 10.60 -69.78 -10.44
C HIS A 661 9.77 -70.35 -11.60
N LEU A 662 8.45 -70.15 -11.61
CA LEU A 662 7.57 -70.59 -12.69
C LEU A 662 7.84 -69.81 -13.99
N LYS A 663 8.04 -68.49 -13.90
CA LYS A 663 8.40 -67.63 -15.02
C LYS A 663 9.76 -68.00 -15.63
N ALA A 664 10.73 -68.39 -14.80
CA ALA A 664 12.05 -68.82 -15.23
C ALA A 664 12.05 -70.19 -15.96
N LEU A 665 11.07 -71.06 -15.67
CA LEU A 665 10.95 -72.41 -16.26
C LEU A 665 10.43 -72.42 -17.72
N GLY A 666 9.64 -71.42 -18.14
CA GLY A 666 9.17 -71.27 -19.53
C GLY A 666 8.31 -72.43 -20.08
N ASP A 667 7.84 -72.32 -21.33
CA ASP A 667 6.94 -73.27 -22.00
C ASP A 667 7.59 -74.63 -22.41
N GLY A 668 8.86 -74.86 -22.04
CA GLY A 668 9.68 -75.95 -22.57
C GLY A 668 9.55 -77.32 -21.89
N GLU A 669 9.16 -77.39 -20.62
CA GLU A 669 9.13 -78.66 -19.86
C GLU A 669 7.76 -78.96 -19.23
N LYS A 670 6.90 -79.65 -19.98
CA LYS A 670 5.53 -80.02 -19.56
C LYS A 670 5.44 -81.01 -18.37
N GLY A 671 6.58 -81.51 -17.88
CA GLY A 671 6.66 -82.48 -16.76
C GLY A 671 6.98 -81.87 -15.40
N ALA A 672 7.87 -80.87 -15.33
CA ALA A 672 8.34 -80.24 -14.09
C ALA A 672 7.42 -79.11 -13.58
N SER A 673 6.53 -78.58 -14.43
CA SER A 673 5.60 -77.50 -14.09
C SER A 673 4.45 -77.91 -13.18
N LYS A 674 4.01 -79.18 -13.24
CA LYS A 674 2.88 -79.71 -12.44
C LYS A 674 3.09 -79.62 -10.91
N PRO A 675 4.21 -80.09 -10.32
CA PRO A 675 4.42 -79.99 -8.88
C PRO A 675 4.63 -78.56 -8.38
N LEU A 676 5.24 -77.68 -9.20
CA LEU A 676 5.44 -76.27 -8.87
C LEU A 676 4.10 -75.51 -8.87
N LEU A 677 3.26 -75.77 -9.88
CA LEU A 677 1.90 -75.23 -9.96
C LEU A 677 1.04 -75.69 -8.77
N ALA A 678 1.14 -76.96 -8.37
CA ALA A 678 0.44 -77.48 -7.19
C ALA A 678 0.88 -76.79 -5.89
N ARG A 679 2.18 -76.50 -5.71
CA ARG A 679 2.69 -75.74 -4.55
C ARG A 679 2.26 -74.28 -4.58
N LEU A 680 2.22 -73.66 -5.76
CA LEU A 680 1.75 -72.29 -5.93
C LEU A 680 0.28 -72.17 -5.53
N LEU A 681 -0.58 -73.06 -6.04
CA LEU A 681 -2.01 -73.10 -5.69
C LEU A 681 -2.20 -73.35 -4.18
N ALA A 682 -1.48 -74.30 -3.59
CA ALA A 682 -1.55 -74.55 -2.15
C ALA A 682 -1.08 -73.35 -1.30
N THR A 683 -0.08 -72.59 -1.77
CA THR A 683 0.41 -71.37 -1.10
C THR A 683 -0.59 -70.23 -1.24
N GLU A 684 -1.25 -70.12 -2.39
CA GLU A 684 -2.34 -69.16 -2.64
C GLU A 684 -3.56 -69.45 -1.77
N ASP A 685 -3.96 -70.71 -1.66
CA ASP A 685 -5.04 -71.16 -0.76
C ASP A 685 -4.70 -70.84 0.70
N ARG A 686 -3.46 -71.11 1.13
CA ARG A 686 -2.97 -70.77 2.48
C ARG A 686 -2.99 -69.26 2.71
N LEU A 687 -2.58 -68.46 1.73
CA LEU A 687 -2.62 -67.00 1.80
C LEU A 687 -4.06 -66.49 1.94
N GLN A 688 -5.02 -67.09 1.20
CA GLN A 688 -6.43 -66.76 1.34
C GLN A 688 -6.98 -67.11 2.73
N GLN A 689 -6.63 -68.28 3.28
CA GLN A 689 -7.00 -68.68 4.64
C GLN A 689 -6.42 -67.74 5.71
N LEU A 690 -5.15 -67.36 5.56
CA LEU A 690 -4.49 -66.40 6.47
C LEU A 690 -5.15 -65.02 6.39
N ARG A 691 -5.51 -64.54 5.19
CA ARG A 691 -6.25 -63.28 5.02
C ARG A 691 -7.65 -63.31 5.66
N GLN A 692 -8.35 -64.44 5.57
CA GLN A 692 -9.62 -64.62 6.29
C GLN A 692 -9.41 -64.60 7.81
N THR A 693 -8.35 -65.26 8.29
CA THR A 693 -7.96 -65.27 9.70
C THR A 693 -7.60 -63.86 10.19
N GLN A 694 -6.86 -63.09 9.40
CA GLN A 694 -6.54 -61.69 9.68
C GLN A 694 -7.80 -60.83 9.75
N ALA A 695 -8.76 -61.02 8.84
CA ALA A 695 -10.03 -60.31 8.87
C ALA A 695 -10.85 -60.65 10.12
N THR A 696 -10.80 -61.89 10.61
CA THR A 696 -11.43 -62.27 11.88
C THR A 696 -10.70 -61.72 13.10
N ALA A 697 -9.37 -61.72 13.10
CA ALA A 697 -8.55 -61.18 14.19
C ALA A 697 -8.70 -59.66 14.32
N THR A 698 -8.71 -58.93 13.20
CA THR A 698 -8.94 -57.47 13.18
C THR A 698 -10.35 -57.11 13.65
N LYS A 699 -11.37 -57.89 13.30
CA LYS A 699 -12.72 -57.74 13.88
C LYS A 699 -12.76 -58.01 15.39
N ALA A 700 -11.98 -58.98 15.87
CA ALA A 700 -11.86 -59.24 17.30
C ALA A 700 -11.20 -58.07 18.04
N VAL A 701 -10.12 -57.48 17.48
CA VAL A 701 -9.50 -56.25 18.01
C VAL A 701 -10.51 -55.11 18.07
N ALA A 702 -11.25 -54.86 16.99
CA ALA A 702 -12.28 -53.82 16.96
C ALA A 702 -13.36 -54.04 18.03
N ARG A 703 -13.83 -55.29 18.19
CA ARG A 703 -14.81 -55.64 19.21
C ARG A 703 -14.30 -55.41 20.63
N GLU A 704 -13.11 -55.89 20.96
CA GLU A 704 -12.53 -55.71 22.31
C GLU A 704 -12.26 -54.23 22.60
N ARG A 705 -11.93 -53.44 21.57
CA ARG A 705 -11.74 -51.99 21.62
C ARG A 705 -13.05 -51.23 21.84
N ASP A 706 -14.14 -51.65 21.21
CA ASP A 706 -15.47 -51.10 21.46
C ASP A 706 -15.92 -51.40 22.90
N LEU A 707 -15.66 -52.61 23.40
CA LEU A 707 -15.91 -52.95 24.81
C LEU A 707 -15.05 -52.14 25.77
N LEU A 708 -13.78 -51.91 25.43
CA LEU A 708 -12.89 -51.03 26.20
C LEU A 708 -13.45 -49.60 26.26
N ARG A 709 -14.00 -49.12 25.14
CA ARG A 709 -14.65 -47.80 25.05
C ARG A 709 -15.89 -47.70 25.92
N ASP A 710 -16.73 -48.73 25.95
CA ASP A 710 -17.96 -48.74 26.75
C ASP A 710 -17.69 -48.83 28.26
N GLU A 711 -16.54 -49.39 28.66
CA GLU A 711 -16.14 -49.47 30.07
C GLU A 711 -15.52 -48.18 30.63
N LEU A 712 -14.94 -47.33 29.76
CA LEU A 712 -14.33 -46.03 30.09
C LEU A 712 -15.34 -44.88 30.09
#